data_AF-D3DBW8-F1
#
_entry.id   AF-D3DBW8-F1
#
_cell.length_a   1.000
_cell.length_b   1.000
_cell.length_c   1.000
_cell.angle_alpha   90.00
_cell.angle_beta   90.00
_cell.angle_gamma   90.00
#
_symmetry.space_group_name_H-M   'P 1'
#
loop_
_entity.id
_entity.type
_entity.pdbx_description
1 polymer ?
#
loop_
_entity_poly.entity_id
_entity_poly.type
_entity_poly.pdbx_seq_one_letter_code
_entity_poly.pdbx_strand_id
1 'polypeptide(L)'
;MIRLTQLFAGSRGARSSASASAGARTGRERSSARRRRRTRGAATAAAAGLLALTVGAGTAIAAPAGGKGGSPAHPPRHARAATPQVHPGDKGLSTLPAPPAPPRTPPPRRAPRPVPPGRGGAAIAGAATGSSGTPATGSSAAAATAAASATATPLAAAATTGQGTLILYDTTGTWGWLGEQYAMQAANLASRFGTWQARPVRSYTAGQMAQYAAVIYIGSTYDEQVPTAFLTDVLAGSRPVLWLYDNIWQLTAQAPNFATTYGWNWSGFDTTSVGSVRYKGTDLTRLAANAAGIMNYGTVDTTKATVVAEAVRANGTRFPWALRSNNLTYIGEIPFAYADMTDRYLAFADMLFDALAPQAATRHRALVRIEDVGPDADPAELRAIADYLSSVNVPFSVAVYPRYVDANGTYNNGVAQDYTLASRPDVVTALRYMTQRGGTLIMHGWTHQFSNVANPYSGASADDFEFFRAHVDAQDNVVYDGPVPGDSQSWAAGRMDGSAAAFTAAGLSVPTVFEFPHYAASAPDYAAAKAKFPRRYDRGLYFRNQLAGGTIDHTKFGGQFFPYPVTDIYGSFIIPENIGNVEPEAFNNHPARLPADLIDAARRNLIVRDGFASMFYHPYLGVDYLRQTVEGVKALGYTFIAASAV
;
A
#
# COMPACT_ATOMS: atom_id res chain seq x y z
N MET A 1 -41.63 11.46 6.56
CA MET A 1 -42.44 11.41 7.81
C MET A 1 -43.43 10.25 7.71
N ILE A 2 -43.82 9.65 8.85
CA ILE A 2 -45.15 9.07 9.19
C ILE A 2 -45.86 8.22 8.09
N ARG A 3 -46.27 6.96 8.30
CA ARG A 3 -46.07 5.96 9.39
C ARG A 3 -46.47 4.56 8.86
N LEU A 4 -46.25 3.56 9.70
CA LEU A 4 -47.02 2.30 9.92
C LEU A 4 -48.44 2.24 9.26
N THR A 5 -48.97 1.06 8.91
CA THR A 5 -49.08 -0.10 9.82
C THR A 5 -49.11 -1.46 9.10
N GLN A 6 -48.68 -2.50 9.81
CA GLN A 6 -48.75 -3.91 9.41
C GLN A 6 -50.20 -4.43 9.41
N LEU A 7 -50.44 -5.57 8.75
CA LEU A 7 -50.91 -6.79 9.43
C LEU A 7 -50.69 -8.05 8.58
N PHE A 8 -50.64 -9.20 9.24
CA PHE A 8 -50.18 -10.49 8.70
C PHE A 8 -51.27 -11.57 8.81
N ALA A 9 -51.18 -12.59 7.95
CA ALA A 9 -51.85 -13.91 8.06
C ALA A 9 -53.41 -13.97 7.95
N GLY A 10 -54.01 -15.10 7.53
CA GLY A 10 -53.37 -16.29 6.97
C GLY A 10 -54.31 -17.45 6.57
N SER A 11 -53.91 -18.15 5.49
CA SER A 11 -54.11 -19.60 5.23
C SER A 11 -55.44 -20.32 5.55
N ARG A 12 -56.28 -20.52 4.53
CA ARG A 12 -57.02 -21.77 4.19
C ARG A 12 -57.21 -21.79 2.64
N GLY A 13 -57.26 -22.89 1.89
CA GLY A 13 -56.97 -24.30 2.19
C GLY A 13 -57.81 -25.27 1.32
N ALA A 14 -57.18 -26.07 0.44
CA ALA A 14 -57.78 -27.15 -0.40
C ALA A 14 -58.74 -26.70 -1.55
N ARG A 15 -59.03 -27.45 -2.65
CA ARG A 15 -58.43 -28.65 -3.32
C ARG A 15 -59.07 -28.89 -4.71
N SER A 16 -58.28 -29.31 -5.72
CA SER A 16 -58.64 -30.23 -6.84
C SER A 16 -57.34 -30.62 -7.58
N SER A 17 -57.04 -31.81 -8.17
CA SER A 17 -57.73 -32.97 -8.78
C SER A 17 -58.32 -32.70 -10.18
N ALA A 18 -57.95 -33.38 -11.29
CA ALA A 18 -57.00 -34.48 -11.59
C ALA A 18 -56.27 -34.20 -12.95
N SER A 19 -55.54 -35.07 -13.67
CA SER A 19 -55.24 -36.53 -13.67
C SER A 19 -53.75 -36.76 -14.06
N ALA A 20 -53.08 -37.92 -14.06
CA ALA A 20 -53.27 -39.28 -14.63
C ALA A 20 -53.32 -39.31 -16.18
N SER A 21 -52.61 -40.13 -16.98
CA SER A 21 -51.71 -41.31 -16.84
C SER A 21 -51.80 -42.04 -18.22
N ALA A 22 -50.91 -42.90 -18.76
CA ALA A 22 -49.57 -43.41 -18.45
C ALA A 22 -49.01 -44.19 -19.67
N GLY A 23 -47.76 -44.71 -19.57
CA GLY A 23 -47.25 -45.90 -20.29
C GLY A 23 -46.09 -45.60 -21.26
N ALA A 24 -44.86 -46.15 -21.17
CA ALA A 24 -44.39 -47.56 -21.04
C ALA A 24 -44.73 -48.42 -22.29
N ARG A 25 -43.84 -49.25 -22.87
CA ARG A 25 -42.50 -49.76 -22.45
C ARG A 25 -41.75 -50.43 -23.63
N THR A 26 -40.45 -50.75 -23.46
CA THR A 26 -39.57 -51.61 -24.33
C THR A 26 -39.17 -51.08 -25.73
N GLY A 27 -38.02 -51.45 -26.33
CA GLY A 27 -36.82 -52.12 -25.79
C GLY A 27 -35.91 -52.81 -26.84
N ARG A 28 -34.60 -52.98 -26.51
CA ARG A 28 -33.54 -53.81 -27.18
C ARG A 28 -33.03 -53.35 -28.58
N GLU A 29 -31.82 -53.69 -29.06
CA GLU A 29 -30.50 -54.11 -28.48
C GLU A 29 -29.43 -54.18 -29.62
N ARG A 30 -28.12 -54.24 -29.30
CA ARG A 30 -26.95 -54.72 -30.13
C ARG A 30 -26.24 -53.74 -31.08
N SER A 31 -24.93 -53.91 -31.41
CA SER A 31 -23.77 -54.52 -30.72
C SER A 31 -22.42 -54.24 -31.45
N SER A 32 -21.29 -54.77 -30.92
CA SER A 32 -19.90 -54.78 -31.44
C SER A 32 -19.13 -53.44 -31.37
N ALA A 33 -17.90 -53.28 -30.84
CA ALA A 33 -16.87 -54.12 -30.18
C ALA A 33 -15.70 -54.70 -31.04
N ARG A 34 -14.54 -53.99 -31.02
CA ARG A 34 -13.20 -54.57 -31.23
C ARG A 34 -12.11 -53.93 -30.34
N ARG A 35 -10.94 -54.59 -30.27
CA ARG A 35 -10.28 -54.84 -28.96
C ARG A 35 -8.80 -55.33 -29.05
N ARG A 36 -7.95 -54.98 -28.05
CA ARG A 36 -6.66 -55.61 -27.58
C ARG A 36 -5.31 -55.46 -28.35
N ARG A 37 -4.30 -54.92 -27.64
CA ARG A 37 -2.91 -55.39 -27.30
C ARG A 37 -2.16 -54.22 -26.60
N ARG A 38 -1.44 -54.25 -25.46
CA ARG A 38 -1.17 -55.16 -24.31
C ARG A 38 0.05 -56.12 -24.27
N THR A 39 1.22 -55.58 -23.93
CA THR A 39 2.40 -56.14 -23.19
C THR A 39 2.97 -54.99 -22.33
N ARG A 40 3.65 -55.09 -21.17
CA ARG A 40 4.16 -56.15 -20.24
C ARG A 40 5.60 -56.70 -20.42
N GLY A 41 6.53 -56.07 -19.70
CA GLY A 41 7.78 -56.60 -19.09
C GLY A 41 8.30 -55.52 -18.11
N ALA A 42 8.73 -55.71 -16.84
CA ALA A 42 9.27 -56.84 -16.05
C ALA A 42 10.81 -57.03 -16.20
N ALA A 43 11.64 -57.15 -15.14
CA ALA A 43 11.41 -57.06 -13.68
C ALA A 43 12.74 -56.95 -12.87
N THR A 44 12.65 -57.07 -11.51
CA THR A 44 13.72 -57.30 -10.48
C THR A 44 14.63 -56.11 -10.13
N ALA A 45 15.36 -56.04 -9.00
CA ALA A 45 15.24 -56.50 -7.58
C ALA A 45 16.51 -55.99 -6.82
N ALA A 46 16.68 -55.89 -5.49
CA ALA A 46 15.87 -56.02 -4.24
C ALA A 46 16.27 -54.83 -3.30
N ALA A 47 16.33 -54.80 -1.95
CA ALA A 47 16.02 -55.69 -0.79
C ALA A 47 15.73 -54.76 0.43
N ALA A 48 14.76 -55.01 1.32
CA ALA A 48 14.74 -55.90 2.51
C ALA A 48 15.50 -55.39 3.77
N GLY A 49 14.76 -55.10 4.85
CA GLY A 49 15.24 -54.81 6.21
C GLY A 49 14.04 -54.56 7.15
N LEU A 50 13.95 -55.27 8.27
CA LEU A 50 12.72 -55.37 9.08
C LEU A 50 13.02 -55.54 10.58
N LEU A 51 12.48 -54.66 11.44
CA LEU A 51 12.27 -54.83 12.90
C LEU A 51 11.58 -53.56 13.46
N ALA A 52 10.80 -53.55 14.55
CA ALA A 52 9.73 -54.44 15.02
C ALA A 52 8.84 -53.64 16.01
N LEU A 53 7.57 -54.03 16.20
CA LEU A 53 6.74 -53.46 17.29
C LEU A 53 6.88 -54.30 18.56
N THR A 54 6.90 -53.63 19.72
CA THR A 54 6.69 -54.26 21.03
C THR A 54 5.71 -53.42 21.85
N VAL A 55 4.61 -54.04 22.30
CA VAL A 55 3.68 -53.46 23.26
C VAL A 55 4.17 -53.74 24.68
N GLY A 56 4.09 -52.74 25.56
CA GLY A 56 4.34 -52.88 27.00
C GLY A 56 3.32 -52.06 27.78
N ALA A 57 2.83 -52.58 28.91
CA ALA A 57 1.76 -51.98 29.68
C ALA A 57 2.04 -52.01 31.19
N GLY A 58 1.43 -51.08 31.93
CA GLY A 58 1.61 -50.90 33.38
C GLY A 58 2.67 -49.85 33.74
N THR A 59 2.59 -49.16 34.88
CA THR A 59 1.55 -49.14 35.93
C THR A 59 1.51 -47.77 36.61
N ALA A 60 0.35 -47.35 37.11
CA ALA A 60 0.22 -46.12 37.90
C ALA A 60 0.62 -46.34 39.37
N ILE A 61 1.30 -45.36 39.97
CA ILE A 61 1.52 -45.22 41.42
C ILE A 61 1.23 -43.75 41.81
N ALA A 62 0.75 -43.52 43.03
CA ALA A 62 0.09 -42.29 43.46
C ALA A 62 1.03 -41.13 43.88
N ALA A 63 0.44 -39.94 43.97
CA ALA A 63 1.06 -38.74 44.54
C ALA A 63 0.98 -38.71 46.08
N PRO A 64 1.76 -37.83 46.74
CA PRO A 64 1.35 -37.14 47.97
C PRO A 64 0.82 -35.73 47.67
N ALA A 65 -0.04 -35.20 48.54
CA ALA A 65 -0.60 -33.85 48.44
C ALA A 65 -0.15 -32.95 49.59
N GLY A 66 -0.05 -31.63 49.36
CA GLY A 66 0.14 -30.65 50.44
C GLY A 66 0.81 -29.34 49.99
N GLY A 67 0.01 -28.28 49.80
CA GLY A 67 0.52 -26.95 49.46
C GLY A 67 -0.56 -25.99 48.95
N LYS A 68 -1.34 -25.37 49.84
CA LYS A 68 -2.33 -24.35 49.47
C LYS A 68 -1.66 -22.98 49.35
N GLY A 69 -1.82 -22.31 48.20
CA GLY A 69 -1.26 -20.97 48.00
C GLY A 69 -1.33 -20.46 46.56
N GLY A 70 -2.44 -20.71 45.85
CA GLY A 70 -2.61 -20.29 44.45
C GLY A 70 -3.76 -19.30 44.28
N SER A 71 -3.49 -18.19 43.58
CA SER A 71 -4.50 -17.30 43.00
C SER A 71 -5.42 -18.09 42.06
N PRO A 72 -6.68 -17.65 41.82
CA PRO A 72 -7.62 -18.38 40.97
C PRO A 72 -7.10 -18.47 39.53
N ALA A 73 -6.61 -19.65 39.15
CA ALA A 73 -6.17 -19.91 37.79
C ALA A 73 -7.33 -19.75 36.80
N HIS A 74 -7.14 -18.88 35.80
CA HIS A 74 -8.06 -18.82 34.67
C HIS A 74 -8.00 -20.13 33.85
N PRO A 75 -9.11 -20.56 33.24
CA PRO A 75 -9.12 -21.75 32.38
C PRO A 75 -8.22 -21.53 31.15
N PRO A 76 -7.68 -22.61 30.54
CA PRO A 76 -6.78 -22.50 29.40
C PRO A 76 -7.48 -21.87 28.19
N ARG A 77 -6.88 -20.81 27.64
CA ARG A 77 -7.36 -20.08 26.44
C ARG A 77 -7.11 -20.91 25.17
N HIS A 78 -7.92 -21.93 24.92
CA HIS A 78 -8.09 -22.44 23.56
C HIS A 78 -9.18 -21.63 22.84
N ALA A 79 -8.87 -21.18 21.63
CA ALA A 79 -9.74 -20.37 20.78
C ALA A 79 -10.29 -19.08 21.46
N ARG A 80 -9.40 -18.08 21.63
CA ARG A 80 -9.76 -16.78 21.06
C ARG A 80 -9.91 -17.07 19.56
N ALA A 81 -11.10 -16.89 18.99
CA ALA A 81 -11.14 -16.63 17.56
C ALA A 81 -10.42 -15.29 17.40
N ALA A 82 -9.17 -15.32 16.95
CA ALA A 82 -8.43 -14.10 16.66
C ALA A 82 -9.17 -13.42 15.52
N THR A 83 -9.70 -12.22 15.74
CA THR A 83 -10.28 -11.38 14.70
C THR A 83 -9.13 -11.03 13.75
N PRO A 84 -9.03 -11.59 12.53
CA PRO A 84 -7.86 -11.37 11.69
C PRO A 84 -7.79 -9.89 11.32
N GLN A 85 -6.69 -9.22 11.67
CA GLN A 85 -6.58 -7.75 11.68
C GLN A 85 -6.29 -7.21 10.28
N VAL A 86 -7.20 -7.45 9.33
CA VAL A 86 -6.95 -7.16 7.92
C VAL A 86 -6.97 -5.66 7.63
N HIS A 87 -5.80 -5.12 7.31
CA HIS A 87 -5.67 -3.81 6.69
C HIS A 87 -6.32 -3.82 5.29
N PRO A 88 -7.19 -2.85 4.94
CA PRO A 88 -7.79 -2.77 3.62
C PRO A 88 -6.73 -2.63 2.53
N GLY A 89 -6.45 -3.74 1.82
CA GLY A 89 -5.32 -3.71 0.88
C GLY A 89 -5.07 -4.93 0.00
N ASP A 90 -5.22 -6.18 0.45
CA ASP A 90 -4.74 -7.34 -0.35
C ASP A 90 -5.65 -7.74 -1.56
N LYS A 91 -6.27 -6.75 -2.20
CA LYS A 91 -6.64 -6.70 -3.64
C LYS A 91 -6.12 -5.40 -4.31
N GLY A 92 -4.93 -4.95 -3.89
CA GLY A 92 -4.28 -3.71 -4.33
C GLY A 92 -3.93 -2.80 -3.14
N LEU A 93 -2.67 -2.88 -2.68
CA LEU A 93 -1.99 -1.94 -1.77
C LEU A 93 -2.31 -0.46 -2.05
N SER A 94 -2.33 -0.13 -3.34
CA SER A 94 -2.94 1.09 -3.86
C SER A 94 -4.35 0.78 -4.34
N THR A 95 -5.34 1.24 -3.58
CA THR A 95 -6.77 1.22 -3.94
C THR A 95 -7.11 2.15 -5.11
N LEU A 96 -6.14 2.92 -5.63
CA LEU A 96 -6.35 3.80 -6.77
C LEU A 96 -6.74 3.00 -8.02
N PRO A 97 -7.90 3.28 -8.63
CA PRO A 97 -8.26 2.69 -9.90
C PRO A 97 -7.36 3.24 -11.01
N ALA A 98 -7.11 2.45 -12.05
CA ALA A 98 -6.44 2.94 -13.25
C ALA A 98 -7.21 4.12 -13.88
N PRO A 99 -6.55 4.96 -14.72
CA PRO A 99 -7.28 5.91 -15.56
C PRO A 99 -8.34 5.19 -16.41
N PRO A 100 -9.41 5.89 -16.83
CA PRO A 100 -10.40 5.32 -17.73
C PRO A 100 -9.76 4.69 -18.97
N ALA A 101 -10.33 3.57 -19.44
CA ALA A 101 -9.91 2.99 -20.71
C ALA A 101 -10.08 4.02 -21.85
N PRO A 102 -9.08 4.17 -22.73
CA PRO A 102 -9.07 5.23 -23.73
C PRO A 102 -10.15 5.00 -24.80
N PRO A 103 -10.62 6.06 -25.48
CA PRO A 103 -11.56 5.94 -26.58
C PRO A 103 -11.07 4.97 -27.67
N ARG A 104 -12.00 4.18 -28.23
CA ARG A 104 -11.69 3.29 -29.37
C ARG A 104 -11.32 4.04 -30.66
N THR A 105 -11.58 5.35 -30.71
CA THR A 105 -11.10 6.25 -31.75
C THR A 105 -9.68 6.71 -31.44
N PRO A 106 -8.70 6.53 -32.35
CA PRO A 106 -7.35 7.04 -32.15
C PRO A 106 -7.34 8.56 -31.85
N PRO A 107 -6.34 9.07 -31.10
CA PRO A 107 -6.27 10.49 -30.80
C PRO A 107 -6.16 11.29 -32.11
N PRO A 108 -6.84 12.45 -32.19
CA PRO A 108 -6.86 13.22 -33.43
C PRO A 108 -5.44 13.64 -33.80
N ARG A 109 -5.01 13.32 -35.02
CA ARG A 109 -3.72 13.77 -35.57
C ARG A 109 -3.74 15.29 -35.79
N ARG A 110 -3.56 16.05 -34.70
CA ARG A 110 -3.41 17.50 -34.72
C ARG A 110 -2.13 17.82 -35.49
N ALA A 111 -2.27 18.53 -36.61
CA ALA A 111 -1.11 19.04 -37.34
C ALA A 111 -0.30 19.98 -36.43
N PRO A 112 1.05 20.00 -36.55
CA PRO A 112 1.88 20.93 -35.79
C PRO A 112 1.41 22.37 -36.01
N ARG A 113 1.02 23.06 -34.94
CA ARG A 113 0.77 24.51 -35.02
C ARG A 113 2.12 25.20 -35.29
N PRO A 114 2.23 26.05 -36.34
CA PRO A 114 3.45 26.82 -36.56
C PRO A 114 3.79 27.66 -35.33
N VAL A 115 5.01 27.50 -34.82
CA VAL A 115 5.55 28.38 -33.78
C VAL A 115 5.79 29.76 -34.42
N PRO A 116 5.21 30.86 -33.91
CA PRO A 116 5.53 32.19 -34.42
C PRO A 116 7.03 32.46 -34.25
N PRO A 117 7.74 33.00 -35.26
CA PRO A 117 9.17 33.26 -35.16
C PRO A 117 9.43 34.21 -33.99
N GLY A 118 10.22 33.74 -33.02
CA GLY A 118 10.53 34.51 -31.81
C GLY A 118 11.22 35.81 -32.16
N ARG A 119 10.68 36.94 -31.68
CA ARG A 119 11.38 38.22 -31.79
C ARG A 119 12.65 38.15 -30.95
N GLY A 120 13.80 38.40 -31.58
CA GLY A 120 15.09 38.50 -30.91
C GLY A 120 15.07 39.56 -29.80
N GLY A 121 15.92 39.37 -28.79
CA GLY A 121 15.86 40.15 -27.55
C GLY A 121 16.05 41.66 -27.74
N ALA A 122 15.17 42.43 -27.11
CA ALA A 122 15.40 43.82 -26.77
C ALA A 122 15.19 43.97 -25.26
N ALA A 123 16.17 44.51 -24.55
CA ALA A 123 16.04 44.79 -23.13
C ALA A 123 15.05 45.95 -22.92
N ILE A 124 14.14 45.81 -21.95
CA ILE A 124 13.15 46.84 -21.63
C ILE A 124 13.43 47.38 -20.23
N ALA A 125 14.12 48.52 -20.16
CA ALA A 125 14.18 49.36 -18.97
C ALA A 125 13.17 50.50 -19.12
N GLY A 126 12.43 50.81 -18.05
CA GLY A 126 11.33 51.78 -18.05
C GLY A 126 10.37 51.43 -16.90
N ALA A 127 10.63 51.89 -15.69
CA ALA A 127 10.23 53.21 -15.20
C ALA A 127 8.70 53.31 -15.00
N ALA A 128 8.26 53.16 -13.75
CA ALA A 128 6.86 53.27 -13.37
C ALA A 128 6.49 54.72 -13.02
N THR A 129 5.42 55.22 -13.63
CA THR A 129 4.72 56.44 -13.23
C THR A 129 3.27 56.07 -12.92
N GLY A 130 2.82 56.32 -11.69
CA GLY A 130 1.50 55.88 -11.22
C GLY A 130 0.34 56.76 -11.68
N SER A 131 -0.87 56.29 -11.41
CA SER A 131 -2.09 57.10 -11.37
C SER A 131 -2.97 56.61 -10.23
N SER A 132 -3.53 57.53 -9.44
CA SER A 132 -4.35 57.25 -8.27
C SER A 132 -5.84 57.28 -8.61
N GLY A 133 -6.62 56.38 -8.01
CA GLY A 133 -8.06 56.29 -8.25
C GLY A 133 -8.83 55.63 -7.11
N THR A 134 -9.18 56.40 -6.09
CA THR A 134 -10.27 56.06 -5.15
C THR A 134 -11.61 56.35 -5.83
N PRO A 135 -12.72 55.66 -5.47
CA PRO A 135 -13.58 56.29 -4.44
C PRO A 135 -14.38 55.34 -3.53
N ALA A 136 -15.00 55.98 -2.53
CA ALA A 136 -16.23 55.60 -1.83
C ALA A 136 -16.22 54.45 -0.80
N THR A 137 -16.70 54.82 0.39
CA THR A 137 -16.99 53.96 1.56
C THR A 137 -18.41 53.40 1.53
N GLY A 138 -18.61 52.21 2.12
CA GLY A 138 -19.94 51.71 2.51
C GLY A 138 -19.84 50.74 3.69
N SER A 139 -20.51 51.04 4.80
CA SER A 139 -20.41 50.26 6.06
C SER A 139 -21.59 49.31 6.25
N SER A 140 -21.33 48.09 6.71
CA SER A 140 -22.30 47.34 7.53
C SER A 140 -21.63 46.31 8.45
N ALA A 141 -22.33 46.06 9.56
CA ALA A 141 -22.17 45.06 10.64
C ALA A 141 -21.00 44.06 10.63
N ALA A 142 -20.33 43.94 11.78
CA ALA A 142 -19.42 42.84 12.08
C ALA A 142 -20.19 41.53 12.42
N ALA A 143 -19.64 40.40 11.99
CA ALA A 143 -19.93 39.08 12.52
C ALA A 143 -18.59 38.35 12.73
N ALA A 144 -18.21 38.15 13.99
CA ALA A 144 -16.91 37.54 14.33
C ALA A 144 -17.01 36.00 14.26
N THR A 145 -16.46 35.40 13.23
CA THR A 145 -16.14 33.97 13.17
C THR A 145 -14.63 33.79 13.05
N ALA A 146 -14.05 33.05 14.00
CA ALA A 146 -12.63 32.74 13.99
C ALA A 146 -12.31 31.71 12.90
N ALA A 147 -12.02 32.19 11.69
CA ALA A 147 -11.50 31.34 10.63
C ALA A 147 -10.12 30.81 11.07
N ALA A 148 -10.05 29.52 11.40
CA ALA A 148 -8.78 28.86 11.65
C ALA A 148 -7.92 28.94 10.38
N SER A 149 -6.80 29.64 10.46
CA SER A 149 -5.86 29.78 9.33
C SER A 149 -5.31 28.41 8.96
N ALA A 150 -5.89 27.79 7.93
CA ALA A 150 -5.32 26.60 7.30
C ALA A 150 -3.96 26.98 6.71
N THR A 151 -2.90 26.71 7.47
CA THR A 151 -1.52 26.91 7.03
C THR A 151 -1.22 25.91 5.92
N ALA A 152 -1.43 26.33 4.68
CA ALA A 152 -0.94 25.62 3.52
C ALA A 152 0.57 25.37 3.71
N THR A 153 0.97 24.11 3.72
CA THR A 153 2.38 23.71 3.86
C THR A 153 3.20 24.47 2.82
N PRO A 154 4.29 25.17 3.20
CA PRO A 154 5.06 25.92 2.23
C PRO A 154 5.54 25.01 1.11
N LEU A 155 5.22 25.34 -0.15
CA LEU A 155 5.83 24.65 -1.30
C LEU A 155 7.35 24.72 -1.12
N ALA A 156 8.00 23.56 -1.15
CA ALA A 156 9.43 23.44 -0.90
C ALA A 156 10.20 24.46 -1.75
N ALA A 157 11.10 25.23 -1.12
CA ALA A 157 11.82 26.32 -1.77
C ALA A 157 12.46 25.86 -3.09
N ALA A 158 12.51 26.76 -4.08
CA ALA A 158 13.00 26.44 -5.42
C ALA A 158 14.36 25.74 -5.36
N ALA A 159 14.42 24.52 -5.90
CA ALA A 159 15.64 23.71 -5.87
C ALA A 159 16.76 24.45 -6.60
N THR A 160 17.99 24.37 -6.07
CA THR A 160 19.16 24.92 -6.77
C THR A 160 19.33 24.19 -8.11
N THR A 161 19.68 24.90 -9.16
CA THR A 161 19.60 24.42 -10.56
C THR A 161 20.28 23.07 -10.76
N GLY A 162 19.46 22.03 -11.01
CA GLY A 162 19.87 20.65 -11.23
C GLY A 162 19.69 19.71 -10.04
N GLN A 163 19.07 20.16 -8.95
CA GLN A 163 18.67 19.32 -7.82
C GLN A 163 17.16 18.99 -7.84
N GLY A 164 16.81 17.87 -7.23
CA GLY A 164 15.42 17.47 -7.00
C GLY A 164 14.62 17.06 -8.25
N THR A 165 13.36 16.68 -8.04
CA THR A 165 12.47 16.12 -9.08
C THR A 165 11.30 17.05 -9.39
N LEU A 166 11.07 17.35 -10.67
CA LEU A 166 9.83 18.01 -11.12
C LEU A 166 8.78 16.95 -11.43
N ILE A 167 7.60 17.05 -10.82
CA ILE A 167 6.48 16.14 -11.03
C ILE A 167 5.34 16.92 -11.70
N LEU A 168 4.98 16.50 -12.91
CA LEU A 168 3.93 17.10 -13.72
C LEU A 168 2.77 16.11 -13.85
N TYR A 169 1.54 16.56 -13.63
CA TYR A 169 0.37 15.68 -13.65
C TYR A 169 -0.84 16.28 -14.37
N ASP A 170 -1.64 15.42 -14.98
CA ASP A 170 -2.90 15.80 -15.62
C ASP A 170 -3.98 16.17 -14.59
N THR A 171 -4.96 17.00 -14.99
CA THR A 171 -5.96 17.60 -14.10
C THR A 171 -7.36 17.77 -14.71
N THR A 172 -7.59 17.31 -15.94
CA THR A 172 -8.83 17.56 -16.69
C THR A 172 -9.82 16.38 -16.63
N GLY A 173 -11.07 16.65 -17.00
CA GLY A 173 -12.16 15.67 -16.99
C GLY A 173 -12.56 15.16 -15.61
N THR A 174 -13.55 14.26 -15.57
CA THR A 174 -14.13 13.70 -14.33
C THR A 174 -13.11 12.94 -13.47
N TRP A 175 -12.03 12.46 -14.09
CA TRP A 175 -11.01 11.61 -13.46
C TRP A 175 -9.67 12.32 -13.23
N GLY A 176 -9.53 13.60 -13.58
CA GLY A 176 -8.29 14.38 -13.39
C GLY A 176 -7.83 14.52 -11.92
N TRP A 177 -8.65 14.13 -10.94
CA TRP A 177 -8.24 13.98 -9.55
C TRP A 177 -7.24 12.84 -9.32
N LEU A 178 -7.20 11.84 -10.21
CA LEU A 178 -6.22 10.75 -10.16
C LEU A 178 -4.80 11.25 -10.45
N GLY A 179 -4.62 12.29 -11.27
CA GLY A 179 -3.29 12.83 -11.58
C GLY A 179 -2.59 13.39 -10.34
N GLU A 180 -3.33 14.07 -9.46
CA GLU A 180 -2.82 14.50 -8.15
C GLU A 180 -2.46 13.31 -7.27
N GLN A 181 -3.31 12.28 -7.21
CA GLN A 181 -3.08 11.06 -6.42
C GLN A 181 -1.81 10.31 -6.86
N TYR A 182 -1.62 10.14 -8.15
CA TYR A 182 -0.39 9.58 -8.71
C TYR A 182 0.83 10.49 -8.51
N ALA A 183 0.65 11.82 -8.52
CA ALA A 183 1.71 12.77 -8.22
C ALA A 183 2.16 12.68 -6.76
N MET A 184 1.24 12.44 -5.82
CA MET A 184 1.56 12.14 -4.42
C MET A 184 2.37 10.83 -4.31
N GLN A 185 1.96 9.76 -4.99
CA GLN A 185 2.72 8.50 -4.97
C GLN A 185 4.12 8.63 -5.60
N ALA A 186 4.25 9.39 -6.69
CA ALA A 186 5.53 9.72 -7.30
C ALA A 186 6.40 10.62 -6.42
N ALA A 187 5.80 11.59 -5.71
CA ALA A 187 6.50 12.50 -4.80
C ALA A 187 7.08 11.75 -3.59
N ASN A 188 6.28 10.87 -2.97
CA ASN A 188 6.73 10.01 -1.89
C ASN A 188 7.95 9.17 -2.33
N LEU A 189 7.88 8.48 -3.47
CA LEU A 189 9.02 7.70 -3.97
C LEU A 189 10.23 8.56 -4.37
N ALA A 190 10.01 9.73 -4.99
CA ALA A 190 11.09 10.63 -5.41
C ALA A 190 11.86 11.24 -4.22
N SER A 191 11.20 11.39 -3.06
CA SER A 191 11.80 11.94 -1.84
C SER A 191 13.04 11.18 -1.36
N ARG A 192 13.15 9.89 -1.68
CA ARG A 192 14.32 9.03 -1.39
C ARG A 192 15.62 9.62 -1.94
N PHE A 193 15.53 10.40 -3.02
CA PHE A 193 16.66 10.92 -3.79
C PHE A 193 16.91 12.41 -3.60
N GLY A 194 16.02 13.15 -2.92
CA GLY A 194 16.15 14.58 -2.68
C GLY A 194 14.81 15.30 -2.62
N THR A 195 14.84 16.62 -2.83
CA THR A 195 13.63 17.45 -2.90
C THR A 195 12.79 17.14 -4.14
N TRP A 196 11.51 17.49 -4.09
CA TRP A 196 10.59 17.39 -5.22
C TRP A 196 9.66 18.61 -5.26
N GLN A 197 9.09 18.89 -6.43
CA GLN A 197 7.96 19.81 -6.58
C GLN A 197 6.95 19.21 -7.55
N ALA A 198 5.68 19.13 -7.11
CA ALA A 198 4.58 18.68 -7.95
C ALA A 198 3.72 19.85 -8.42
N ARG A 199 3.26 19.82 -9.68
CA ARG A 199 2.32 20.82 -10.23
C ARG A 199 1.52 20.28 -11.43
N PRO A 200 0.31 20.79 -11.72
CA PRO A 200 -0.44 20.45 -12.92
C PRO A 200 0.38 20.70 -14.20
N VAL A 201 0.39 19.78 -15.17
CA VAL A 201 1.21 19.88 -16.39
C VAL A 201 0.89 21.16 -17.19
N ARG A 202 -0.39 21.58 -17.19
CA ARG A 202 -0.87 22.84 -17.77
C ARG A 202 -0.24 24.13 -17.20
N SER A 203 0.47 24.05 -16.06
CA SER A 203 1.20 25.17 -15.44
C SER A 203 2.68 25.26 -15.85
N TYR A 204 3.15 24.33 -16.69
CA TYR A 204 4.53 24.32 -17.15
C TYR A 204 4.85 25.50 -18.08
N THR A 205 5.95 26.19 -17.79
CA THR A 205 6.53 27.26 -18.63
C THR A 205 7.91 26.84 -19.14
N ALA A 206 8.31 27.35 -20.31
CA ALA A 206 9.58 27.00 -20.94
C ALA A 206 10.78 27.19 -19.99
N GLY A 207 11.73 26.26 -20.06
CA GLY A 207 12.93 26.23 -19.24
C GLY A 207 12.76 25.66 -17.82
N GLN A 208 11.53 25.37 -17.35
CA GLN A 208 11.32 24.87 -15.98
C GLN A 208 12.09 23.57 -15.70
N MET A 209 12.06 22.58 -16.59
CA MET A 209 12.72 21.28 -16.35
C MET A 209 14.24 21.37 -16.25
N ALA A 210 14.88 22.39 -16.85
CA ALA A 210 16.32 22.57 -16.76
C ALA A 210 16.81 22.85 -15.32
N GLN A 211 15.91 23.30 -14.43
CA GLN A 211 16.17 23.60 -13.03
C GLN A 211 16.23 22.36 -12.13
N TYR A 212 15.82 21.18 -12.60
CA TYR A 212 15.69 19.96 -11.80
C TYR A 212 16.69 18.88 -12.23
N ALA A 213 16.89 17.85 -11.40
CA ALA A 213 17.68 16.68 -11.77
C ALA A 213 17.00 15.87 -12.88
N ALA A 214 15.71 15.56 -12.70
CA ALA A 214 14.85 14.84 -13.65
C ALA A 214 13.38 15.31 -13.57
N VAL A 215 12.57 14.86 -14.53
CA VAL A 215 11.12 15.07 -14.59
C VAL A 215 10.38 13.74 -14.52
N ILE A 216 9.27 13.70 -13.80
CA ILE A 216 8.23 12.67 -13.91
C ILE A 216 6.98 13.35 -14.47
N TYR A 217 6.52 12.96 -15.65
CA TYR A 217 5.20 13.36 -16.17
C TYR A 217 4.22 12.20 -16.10
N ILE A 218 3.06 12.48 -15.54
CA ILE A 218 1.97 11.54 -15.28
C ILE A 218 0.82 11.87 -16.22
N GLY A 219 0.83 11.24 -17.40
CA GLY A 219 -0.27 11.26 -18.34
C GLY A 219 -1.40 10.37 -17.83
N SER A 220 -2.27 10.89 -16.98
CA SER A 220 -3.42 10.17 -16.41
C SER A 220 -4.77 10.67 -16.94
N THR A 221 -4.77 11.54 -17.95
CA THR A 221 -5.99 11.93 -18.68
C THR A 221 -5.70 12.02 -20.17
N TYR A 222 -6.26 11.04 -20.88
CA TYR A 222 -6.30 10.96 -22.33
C TYR A 222 -6.68 12.29 -22.99
N ASP A 223 -5.81 12.78 -23.88
CA ASP A 223 -5.92 14.04 -24.63
C ASP A 223 -5.93 15.33 -23.77
N GLU A 224 -5.42 15.30 -22.52
CA GLU A 224 -5.06 16.54 -21.80
C GLU A 224 -4.01 17.32 -22.61
N GLN A 225 -4.27 18.61 -22.87
CA GLN A 225 -3.40 19.42 -23.71
C GLN A 225 -2.09 19.74 -22.99
N VAL A 226 -1.06 18.96 -23.30
CA VAL A 226 0.30 19.20 -22.82
C VAL A 226 0.82 20.53 -23.41
N PRO A 227 1.44 21.42 -22.62
CA PRO A 227 1.97 22.67 -23.16
C PRO A 227 3.10 22.42 -24.18
N THR A 228 3.04 23.09 -25.33
CA THR A 228 4.11 23.09 -26.35
C THR A 228 5.49 23.41 -25.77
N ALA A 229 5.55 24.24 -24.72
CA ALA A 229 6.78 24.52 -23.99
C ALA A 229 7.40 23.27 -23.34
N PHE A 230 6.61 22.41 -22.70
CA PHE A 230 7.12 21.16 -22.12
C PHE A 230 7.56 20.20 -23.22
N LEU A 231 6.75 20.06 -24.27
CA LEU A 231 7.11 19.21 -25.43
C LEU A 231 8.41 19.66 -26.09
N THR A 232 8.65 20.96 -26.25
CA THR A 232 9.92 21.51 -26.76
C THR A 232 11.08 21.18 -25.82
N ASP A 233 10.95 21.43 -24.53
CA ASP A 233 12.03 21.22 -23.56
C ASP A 233 12.39 19.72 -23.40
N VAL A 234 11.41 18.81 -23.52
CA VAL A 234 11.64 17.35 -23.53
C VAL A 234 12.42 16.91 -24.77
N LEU A 235 12.14 17.49 -25.93
CA LEU A 235 12.81 17.17 -27.21
C LEU A 235 14.20 17.79 -27.34
N ALA A 236 14.44 18.94 -26.70
CA ALA A 236 15.70 19.69 -26.79
C ALA A 236 16.64 19.48 -25.59
N GLY A 237 16.11 19.03 -24.44
CA GLY A 237 16.84 18.92 -23.18
C GLY A 237 17.54 17.58 -22.95
N SER A 238 18.53 17.58 -22.07
CA SER A 238 19.28 16.39 -21.65
C SER A 238 18.86 15.81 -20.28
N ARG A 239 17.96 16.48 -19.56
CA ARG A 239 17.44 16.01 -18.27
C ARG A 239 16.60 14.74 -18.46
N PRO A 240 16.78 13.68 -17.64
CA PRO A 240 15.94 12.49 -17.70
C PRO A 240 14.46 12.83 -17.52
N VAL A 241 13.60 12.20 -18.33
CA VAL A 241 12.15 12.32 -18.27
C VAL A 241 11.55 10.92 -18.15
N LEU A 242 10.84 10.65 -17.05
CA LEU A 242 9.94 9.51 -16.95
C LEU A 242 8.56 9.97 -17.42
N TRP A 243 8.07 9.43 -18.53
CA TRP A 243 6.75 9.74 -19.07
C TRP A 243 5.84 8.53 -18.89
N LEU A 244 4.77 8.68 -18.12
CA LEU A 244 3.82 7.61 -17.81
C LEU A 244 2.56 7.76 -18.68
N TYR A 245 2.19 6.68 -19.37
CA TYR A 245 0.89 6.46 -20.02
C TYR A 245 0.48 7.48 -21.11
N ASP A 246 -0.52 8.34 -20.85
CA ASP A 246 -1.23 9.11 -21.88
C ASP A 246 -0.36 10.23 -22.53
N ASN A 247 -0.92 10.84 -23.56
CA ASN A 247 -0.47 12.09 -24.19
C ASN A 247 0.89 12.05 -24.92
N ILE A 248 1.60 10.92 -24.89
CA ILE A 248 2.87 10.71 -25.62
C ILE A 248 2.76 11.02 -27.13
N TRP A 249 1.58 10.82 -27.72
CA TRP A 249 1.31 11.16 -29.11
C TRP A 249 1.55 12.63 -29.43
N GLN A 250 1.31 13.55 -28.48
CA GLN A 250 1.55 14.98 -28.66
C GLN A 250 3.05 15.29 -28.80
N LEU A 251 3.91 14.61 -28.05
CA LEU A 251 5.38 14.68 -28.19
C LEU A 251 5.82 14.18 -29.57
N THR A 252 5.31 13.02 -29.99
CA THR A 252 5.67 12.43 -31.30
C THR A 252 5.13 13.22 -32.50
N ALA A 253 4.03 13.95 -32.33
CA ALA A 253 3.48 14.84 -33.36
C ALA A 253 4.28 16.15 -33.49
N GLN A 254 4.88 16.63 -32.39
CA GLN A 254 5.71 17.83 -32.40
C GLN A 254 7.11 17.59 -33.02
N ALA A 255 7.59 16.34 -33.03
CA ALA A 255 8.84 15.95 -33.71
C ALA A 255 8.58 14.96 -34.86
N PRO A 256 8.48 15.42 -36.12
CA PRO A 256 8.30 14.53 -37.29
C PRO A 256 9.40 13.46 -37.45
N ASN A 257 10.60 13.71 -36.90
CA ASN A 257 11.73 12.79 -36.83
C ASN A 257 11.77 11.93 -35.55
N PHE A 258 10.74 11.93 -34.69
CA PHE A 258 10.75 11.20 -33.41
C PHE A 258 11.14 9.73 -33.59
N ALA A 259 10.51 9.04 -34.54
CA ALA A 259 10.75 7.62 -34.80
C ALA A 259 12.19 7.32 -35.28
N THR A 260 12.82 8.22 -36.04
CA THR A 260 14.20 8.03 -36.50
C THR A 260 15.24 8.43 -35.46
N THR A 261 14.93 9.38 -34.57
CA THR A 261 15.80 9.87 -33.49
C THR A 261 15.73 9.02 -32.22
N TYR A 262 14.54 8.60 -31.78
CA TYR A 262 14.36 7.76 -30.58
C TYR A 262 14.26 6.26 -30.92
N GLY A 263 14.09 5.89 -32.20
CA GLY A 263 14.03 4.49 -32.63
C GLY A 263 12.71 3.77 -32.35
N TRP A 264 11.67 4.47 -31.91
CA TRP A 264 10.34 3.87 -31.67
C TRP A 264 9.24 4.90 -31.92
N ASN A 265 8.00 4.42 -32.04
CA ASN A 265 6.81 5.25 -31.99
C ASN A 265 5.67 4.44 -31.33
N TRP A 266 4.66 5.12 -30.79
CA TRP A 266 3.44 4.47 -30.30
C TRP A 266 2.62 3.92 -31.48
N SER A 267 1.86 2.85 -31.24
CA SER A 267 0.95 2.26 -32.24
C SER A 267 -0.53 2.28 -31.81
N GLY A 268 -0.79 2.34 -30.50
CA GLY A 268 -2.12 2.33 -29.89
C GLY A 268 -2.14 1.45 -28.64
N PHE A 269 -3.26 1.39 -27.93
CA PHE A 269 -3.36 0.62 -26.69
C PHE A 269 -3.64 -0.86 -26.95
N ASP A 270 -2.81 -1.73 -26.37
CA ASP A 270 -3.14 -3.13 -26.18
C ASP A 270 -4.11 -3.25 -24.98
N THR A 271 -5.29 -3.83 -25.23
CA THR A 271 -6.35 -4.03 -24.23
C THR A 271 -6.59 -5.51 -23.93
N THR A 272 -5.65 -6.38 -24.32
CA THR A 272 -5.65 -7.80 -23.91
C THR A 272 -5.26 -7.95 -22.45
N SER A 273 -5.63 -9.06 -21.82
CA SER A 273 -5.31 -9.29 -20.41
C SER A 273 -3.80 -9.58 -20.22
N VAL A 274 -3.15 -8.67 -19.52
CA VAL A 274 -1.75 -8.74 -19.06
C VAL A 274 -1.77 -8.91 -17.54
N GLY A 275 -1.28 -10.07 -17.09
CA GLY A 275 -1.23 -10.46 -15.67
C GLY A 275 0.14 -10.32 -15.01
N SER A 276 1.18 -9.98 -15.79
CA SER A 276 2.51 -9.70 -15.26
C SER A 276 3.35 -8.78 -16.16
N VAL A 277 4.33 -8.14 -15.53
CA VAL A 277 5.38 -7.35 -16.21
C VAL A 277 6.74 -7.92 -15.81
N ARG A 278 7.56 -8.27 -16.82
CA ARG A 278 8.90 -8.82 -16.62
C ARG A 278 9.93 -7.71 -16.57
N TYR A 279 10.64 -7.60 -15.44
CA TYR A 279 11.70 -6.62 -15.19
C TYR A 279 12.91 -7.28 -14.53
N LYS A 280 14.13 -6.98 -15.00
CA LYS A 280 15.39 -7.62 -14.54
C LYS A 280 15.31 -9.16 -14.45
N GLY A 281 14.56 -9.80 -15.35
CA GLY A 281 14.35 -11.25 -15.35
C GLY A 281 13.35 -11.80 -14.32
N THR A 282 12.79 -10.95 -13.46
CA THR A 282 11.70 -11.28 -12.53
C THR A 282 10.35 -10.90 -13.13
N ASP A 283 9.37 -11.79 -13.03
CA ASP A 283 7.98 -11.46 -13.36
C ASP A 283 7.29 -10.85 -12.13
N LEU A 284 6.87 -9.59 -12.24
CA LEU A 284 6.07 -8.87 -11.27
C LEU A 284 4.59 -9.03 -11.61
N THR A 285 3.70 -9.02 -10.62
CA THR A 285 2.25 -9.10 -10.87
C THR A 285 1.73 -7.87 -11.62
N ARG A 286 0.54 -8.03 -12.18
CA ARG A 286 -0.33 -6.96 -12.63
C ARG A 286 -1.76 -7.45 -12.45
N LEU A 287 -2.65 -6.64 -11.89
CA LEU A 287 -4.06 -7.01 -11.78
C LEU A 287 -4.64 -7.28 -13.18
N ALA A 288 -4.93 -8.55 -13.49
CA ALA A 288 -5.34 -8.99 -14.83
C ALA A 288 -6.69 -8.40 -15.30
N ALA A 289 -7.48 -7.88 -14.35
CA ALA A 289 -8.73 -7.14 -14.57
C ALA A 289 -8.52 -5.63 -14.86
N ASN A 290 -7.29 -5.10 -14.77
CA ASN A 290 -6.98 -3.72 -15.14
C ASN A 290 -7.07 -3.54 -16.67
N ALA A 291 -8.28 -3.14 -17.09
CA ALA A 291 -8.70 -2.98 -18.47
C ALA A 291 -8.47 -1.58 -19.06
N ALA A 292 -7.71 -0.70 -18.39
CA ALA A 292 -7.27 0.56 -18.98
C ALA A 292 -6.44 0.33 -20.26
N GLY A 293 -5.72 -0.80 -20.31
CA GLY A 293 -4.80 -1.17 -21.39
C GLY A 293 -3.37 -0.72 -21.10
N ILE A 294 -2.49 -1.00 -22.05
CA ILE A 294 -1.08 -0.60 -22.04
C ILE A 294 -0.75 -0.04 -23.41
N MET A 295 -0.16 1.15 -23.49
CA MET A 295 0.30 1.72 -24.76
C MET A 295 1.34 0.79 -25.39
N ASN A 296 1.06 0.34 -26.61
CA ASN A 296 1.92 -0.51 -27.40
C ASN A 296 2.65 0.33 -28.47
N TYR A 297 3.64 -0.30 -29.09
CA TYR A 297 4.64 0.35 -29.94
C TYR A 297 4.54 -0.15 -31.38
N GLY A 298 5.11 0.60 -32.31
CA GLY A 298 5.49 0.08 -33.62
C GLY A 298 6.78 -0.76 -33.52
N THR A 299 7.47 -0.94 -34.65
CA THR A 299 8.82 -1.51 -34.67
C THR A 299 9.76 -0.68 -33.78
N VAL A 300 10.54 -1.38 -32.94
CA VAL A 300 11.55 -0.77 -32.06
C VAL A 300 12.94 -1.05 -32.63
N ASP A 301 13.68 0.01 -32.95
CA ASP A 301 15.09 0.00 -33.33
C ASP A 301 15.96 -0.11 -32.06
N THR A 302 16.41 -1.33 -31.78
CA THR A 302 17.21 -1.64 -30.60
C THR A 302 18.63 -1.04 -30.63
N THR A 303 19.04 -0.39 -31.72
CA THR A 303 20.28 0.41 -31.74
C THR A 303 20.12 1.79 -31.11
N LYS A 304 18.87 2.25 -30.91
CA LYS A 304 18.53 3.56 -30.31
C LYS A 304 17.64 3.47 -29.08
N ALA A 305 16.91 2.36 -28.91
CA ALA A 305 15.96 2.17 -27.82
C ALA A 305 16.23 0.88 -27.05
N THR A 306 16.34 0.98 -25.72
CA THR A 306 16.40 -0.17 -24.82
C THR A 306 15.00 -0.55 -24.37
N VAL A 307 14.62 -1.82 -24.51
CA VAL A 307 13.43 -2.39 -23.83
C VAL A 307 13.80 -2.57 -22.36
N VAL A 308 13.17 -1.79 -21.47
CA VAL A 308 13.49 -1.77 -20.03
C VAL A 308 12.71 -2.86 -19.29
N ALA A 309 11.47 -3.13 -19.71
CA ALA A 309 10.61 -4.18 -19.19
C ALA A 309 9.65 -4.68 -20.27
N GLU A 310 9.12 -5.90 -20.12
CA GLU A 310 8.15 -6.51 -21.03
C GLU A 310 6.80 -6.75 -20.35
N ALA A 311 5.69 -6.41 -21.01
CA ALA A 311 4.36 -6.83 -20.61
C ALA A 311 4.10 -8.26 -21.11
N VAL A 312 3.56 -9.13 -20.24
CA VAL A 312 3.32 -10.55 -20.56
C VAL A 312 1.81 -10.83 -20.62
N ARG A 313 1.32 -11.15 -21.82
CA ARG A 313 -0.08 -11.53 -22.05
C ARG A 313 -0.36 -12.92 -21.50
N ALA A 314 -1.63 -13.22 -21.21
CA ALA A 314 -2.07 -14.52 -20.70
C ALA A 314 -1.69 -15.74 -21.60
N ASN A 315 -1.38 -15.52 -22.89
CA ASN A 315 -0.89 -16.57 -23.81
C ASN A 315 0.65 -16.71 -23.85
N GLY A 316 1.37 -16.06 -22.92
CA GLY A 316 2.84 -16.07 -22.85
C GLY A 316 3.55 -15.15 -23.85
N THR A 317 2.84 -14.56 -24.83
CA THR A 317 3.44 -13.58 -25.75
C THR A 317 3.76 -12.28 -25.02
N ARG A 318 4.82 -11.60 -25.45
CA ARG A 318 5.31 -10.37 -24.84
C ARG A 318 5.22 -9.18 -25.79
N PHE A 319 5.35 -7.99 -25.21
CA PHE A 319 5.60 -6.72 -25.90
C PHE A 319 6.32 -5.78 -24.91
N PRO A 320 6.98 -4.70 -25.36
CA PRO A 320 7.58 -3.76 -24.42
C PRO A 320 6.52 -3.15 -23.49
N TRP A 321 6.86 -3.02 -22.21
CA TRP A 321 6.09 -2.25 -21.22
C TRP A 321 6.68 -0.86 -21.01
N ALA A 322 8.01 -0.79 -21.02
CA ALA A 322 8.76 0.45 -20.91
C ALA A 322 9.93 0.46 -21.89
N LEU A 323 10.17 1.63 -22.51
CA LEU A 323 11.29 1.90 -23.41
C LEU A 323 12.14 3.04 -22.87
N ARG A 324 13.45 2.98 -23.07
CA ARG A 324 14.38 4.08 -22.81
C ARG A 324 15.15 4.43 -24.08
N SER A 325 15.13 5.70 -24.47
CA SER A 325 15.92 6.23 -25.58
C SER A 325 16.24 7.71 -25.34
N ASN A 326 17.49 8.10 -25.60
CA ASN A 326 18.03 9.43 -25.26
C ASN A 326 17.71 9.77 -23.78
N ASN A 327 17.12 10.94 -23.53
CA ASN A 327 16.70 11.41 -22.21
C ASN A 327 15.34 10.83 -21.73
N LEU A 328 14.60 10.12 -22.59
CA LEU A 328 13.23 9.69 -22.34
C LEU A 328 13.16 8.23 -21.89
N THR A 329 12.56 7.98 -20.72
CA THR A 329 12.04 6.67 -20.31
C THR A 329 10.52 6.75 -20.37
N TYR A 330 9.90 6.08 -21.33
CA TYR A 330 8.45 6.03 -21.47
C TYR A 330 7.90 4.69 -20.94
N ILE A 331 6.81 4.74 -20.18
CA ILE A 331 6.14 3.59 -19.56
C ILE A 331 4.69 3.55 -20.03
N GLY A 332 4.27 2.42 -20.59
CA GLY A 332 2.99 2.27 -21.30
C GLY A 332 1.73 2.21 -20.42
N GLU A 333 1.82 2.36 -19.09
CA GLU A 333 0.66 2.51 -18.20
C GLU A 333 1.03 3.27 -16.92
N ILE A 334 0.03 3.57 -16.07
CA ILE A 334 0.27 4.09 -14.72
C ILE A 334 0.61 2.91 -13.78
N PRO A 335 1.83 2.84 -13.22
CA PRO A 335 2.26 1.72 -12.38
C PRO A 335 1.69 1.75 -10.95
N PHE A 336 1.09 2.87 -10.53
CA PHE A 336 0.45 3.04 -9.21
C PHE A 336 -0.94 2.40 -9.11
N ALA A 337 -1.57 2.10 -10.26
CA ALA A 337 -2.94 1.61 -10.29
C ALA A 337 -3.00 0.12 -9.90
N TYR A 338 -3.79 -0.17 -8.86
CA TYR A 338 -3.93 -1.50 -8.24
C TYR A 338 -2.62 -2.14 -7.74
N ALA A 339 -1.61 -1.32 -7.38
CA ALA A 339 -0.29 -1.79 -6.99
C ALA A 339 -0.33 -2.69 -5.74
N ASP A 340 0.25 -3.88 -5.80
CA ASP A 340 0.41 -4.84 -4.69
C ASP A 340 1.89 -5.11 -4.37
N MET A 341 2.17 -5.85 -3.29
CA MET A 341 3.54 -6.12 -2.78
C MET A 341 4.46 -6.89 -3.75
N THR A 342 3.91 -7.40 -4.85
CA THR A 342 4.56 -8.14 -5.93
C THR A 342 4.45 -7.47 -7.32
N ASP A 343 3.79 -6.30 -7.42
CA ASP A 343 3.36 -5.67 -8.67
C ASP A 343 4.44 -4.87 -9.42
N ARG A 344 4.18 -4.60 -10.70
CA ARG A 344 4.99 -3.74 -11.60
C ARG A 344 5.35 -2.36 -11.03
N TYR A 345 4.61 -1.85 -10.04
CA TYR A 345 5.00 -0.74 -9.17
C TYR A 345 6.46 -0.80 -8.70
N LEU A 346 6.95 -2.00 -8.33
CA LEU A 346 8.33 -2.20 -7.89
C LEU A 346 9.34 -1.86 -8.99
N ALA A 347 9.04 -2.19 -10.26
CA ALA A 347 9.90 -1.83 -11.39
C ALA A 347 9.95 -0.31 -11.63
N PHE A 348 8.84 0.41 -11.44
CA PHE A 348 8.86 1.87 -11.47
C PHE A 348 9.72 2.45 -10.34
N ALA A 349 9.56 1.93 -9.12
CA ALA A 349 10.34 2.37 -7.96
C ALA A 349 11.86 2.15 -8.14
N ASP A 350 12.28 1.10 -8.85
CA ASP A 350 13.70 0.92 -9.21
C ASP A 350 14.14 1.81 -10.40
N MET A 351 13.29 2.04 -11.40
CA MET A 351 13.63 2.94 -12.53
C MET A 351 13.89 4.38 -12.08
N LEU A 352 13.39 4.81 -10.91
CA LEU A 352 13.76 6.10 -10.31
C LEU A 352 15.25 6.18 -9.96
N PHE A 353 15.92 5.08 -9.59
CA PHE A 353 17.37 5.08 -9.37
C PHE A 353 18.12 5.39 -10.67
N ASP A 354 17.68 4.90 -11.83
CA ASP A 354 18.34 5.21 -13.11
C ASP A 354 18.37 6.71 -13.42
N ALA A 355 17.32 7.45 -13.02
CA ALA A 355 17.16 8.87 -13.32
C ALA A 355 17.67 9.81 -12.22
N LEU A 356 17.64 9.38 -10.95
CA LEU A 356 17.90 10.24 -9.79
C LEU A 356 19.13 9.83 -8.96
N ALA A 357 19.55 8.55 -9.00
CA ALA A 357 20.72 8.06 -8.28
C ALA A 357 21.38 6.85 -8.98
N PRO A 358 21.87 6.99 -10.23
CA PRO A 358 22.36 5.86 -11.03
C PRO A 358 23.64 5.19 -10.48
N GLN A 359 24.28 5.79 -9.47
CA GLN A 359 25.45 5.27 -8.76
C GLN A 359 25.09 4.65 -7.39
N ALA A 360 23.80 4.47 -7.09
CA ALA A 360 23.37 3.84 -5.84
C ALA A 360 23.80 2.36 -5.78
N ALA A 361 24.49 1.99 -4.69
CA ALA A 361 24.90 0.62 -4.44
C ALA A 361 23.68 -0.30 -4.20
N THR A 362 23.67 -1.47 -4.85
CA THR A 362 22.68 -2.52 -4.58
C THR A 362 22.90 -3.11 -3.19
N ARG A 363 21.88 -3.09 -2.34
CA ARG A 363 21.87 -3.62 -0.97
C ARG A 363 20.43 -3.82 -0.49
N HIS A 364 20.18 -4.91 0.20
CA HIS A 364 18.82 -5.30 0.61
C HIS A 364 18.78 -5.54 2.13
N ARG A 365 17.84 -4.89 2.84
CA ARG A 365 17.65 -5.10 4.29
C ARG A 365 16.26 -5.59 4.61
N ALA A 366 16.15 -6.40 5.65
CA ALA A 366 14.87 -6.82 6.19
C ALA A 366 14.59 -6.14 7.53
N LEU A 367 13.31 -6.06 7.86
CA LEU A 367 12.79 -5.57 9.14
C LEU A 367 11.72 -6.57 9.59
N VAL A 368 11.57 -6.74 10.90
CA VAL A 368 10.42 -7.46 11.47
C VAL A 368 9.87 -6.69 12.66
N ARG A 369 8.54 -6.55 12.69
CA ARG A 369 7.79 -5.96 13.80
C ARG A 369 6.90 -7.03 14.45
N ILE A 370 6.78 -6.98 15.77
CA ILE A 370 5.80 -7.77 16.52
C ILE A 370 4.60 -6.88 16.81
N GLU A 371 3.42 -7.38 16.43
CA GLU A 371 2.20 -6.58 16.26
C GLU A 371 1.27 -6.65 17.49
N ASP A 372 0.42 -5.63 17.64
CA ASP A 372 -0.73 -5.59 18.56
C ASP A 372 -0.40 -5.96 20.02
N VAL A 373 0.77 -5.57 20.50
CA VAL A 373 1.26 -5.92 21.84
C VAL A 373 0.67 -5.00 22.90
N GLY A 374 -0.54 -5.35 23.33
CA GLY A 374 -1.29 -4.65 24.36
C GLY A 374 -1.06 -5.14 25.79
N PRO A 375 -1.77 -4.54 26.77
CA PRO A 375 -1.82 -5.01 28.16
C PRO A 375 -2.49 -6.39 28.35
N ASP A 376 -3.14 -6.95 27.32
CA ASP A 376 -3.81 -8.26 27.33
C ASP A 376 -3.00 -9.38 26.64
N ALA A 377 -1.85 -9.04 26.04
CA ALA A 377 -0.93 -9.96 25.38
C ALA A 377 -0.27 -10.95 26.37
N ASP A 378 0.09 -12.15 25.89
CA ASP A 378 0.69 -13.18 26.74
C ASP A 378 2.21 -12.94 26.96
N PRO A 379 2.68 -12.79 28.22
CA PRO A 379 4.11 -12.61 28.52
C PRO A 379 5.01 -13.76 28.06
N ALA A 380 4.49 -14.98 27.87
CA ALA A 380 5.26 -16.13 27.40
C ALA A 380 5.46 -16.13 25.89
N GLU A 381 4.45 -15.75 25.11
CA GLU A 381 4.55 -15.60 23.64
C GLU A 381 5.60 -14.55 23.27
N LEU A 382 5.52 -13.38 23.91
CA LEU A 382 6.47 -12.28 23.73
C LEU A 382 7.92 -12.68 24.06
N ARG A 383 8.11 -13.55 25.06
CA ARG A 383 9.43 -14.09 25.43
C ARG A 383 9.93 -15.10 24.40
N ALA A 384 9.10 -16.06 23.99
CA ALA A 384 9.46 -17.08 23.01
C ALA A 384 9.88 -16.47 21.66
N ILE A 385 9.18 -15.42 21.23
CA ILE A 385 9.52 -14.64 20.03
C ILE A 385 10.85 -13.89 20.20
N ALA A 386 11.06 -13.22 21.34
CA ALA A 386 12.32 -12.53 21.62
C ALA A 386 13.52 -13.48 21.71
N ASP A 387 13.36 -14.64 22.35
CA ASP A 387 14.40 -15.67 22.43
C ASP A 387 14.72 -16.25 21.05
N TYR A 388 13.71 -16.50 20.18
CA TYR A 388 13.96 -16.90 18.80
C TYR A 388 14.75 -15.83 18.03
N LEU A 389 14.20 -14.61 17.91
CA LEU A 389 14.80 -13.55 17.10
C LEU A 389 16.22 -13.20 17.58
N SER A 390 16.44 -13.15 18.90
CA SER A 390 17.77 -12.97 19.48
C SER A 390 18.71 -14.14 19.17
N SER A 391 18.26 -15.39 19.23
CA SER A 391 19.10 -16.56 18.93
C SER A 391 19.61 -16.58 17.49
N VAL A 392 18.84 -15.99 16.55
CA VAL A 392 19.23 -15.84 15.15
C VAL A 392 19.78 -14.44 14.82
N ASN A 393 20.12 -13.62 15.83
CA ASN A 393 20.67 -12.27 15.70
C ASN A 393 19.82 -11.34 14.80
N VAL A 394 18.50 -11.39 14.93
CA VAL A 394 17.56 -10.50 14.25
C VAL A 394 17.09 -9.42 15.23
N PRO A 395 17.51 -8.15 15.06
CA PRO A 395 16.86 -7.03 15.74
C PRO A 395 15.43 -6.83 15.21
N PHE A 396 14.55 -6.31 16.05
CA PHE A 396 13.11 -6.23 15.75
C PHE A 396 12.44 -5.01 16.37
N SER A 397 11.24 -4.68 15.88
CA SER A 397 10.34 -3.68 16.44
C SER A 397 9.19 -4.34 17.21
N VAL A 398 8.57 -3.63 18.15
CA VAL A 398 7.37 -4.09 18.88
C VAL A 398 6.34 -2.97 18.90
N ALA A 399 5.21 -3.15 18.24
CA ALA A 399 4.10 -2.20 18.20
C ALA A 399 3.27 -2.32 19.47
N VAL A 400 3.33 -1.31 20.34
CA VAL A 400 2.73 -1.36 21.68
C VAL A 400 1.69 -0.25 21.84
N TYR A 401 0.45 -0.64 22.16
CA TYR A 401 -0.59 0.25 22.66
C TYR A 401 -0.66 0.11 24.20
N PRO A 402 -0.60 1.19 24.99
CA PRO A 402 -0.36 1.06 26.43
C PRO A 402 -1.63 0.90 27.30
N ARG A 403 -2.84 0.90 26.72
CA ARG A 403 -4.12 0.74 27.43
C ARG A 403 -5.10 -0.14 26.64
N TYR A 404 -5.60 -1.20 27.27
CA TYR A 404 -6.66 -2.07 26.74
C TYR A 404 -8.02 -1.52 27.18
N VAL A 405 -8.97 -1.47 26.26
CA VAL A 405 -10.37 -1.11 26.48
C VAL A 405 -11.26 -2.10 25.75
N ASP A 406 -12.17 -2.75 26.46
CA ASP A 406 -13.30 -3.49 25.92
C ASP A 406 -14.55 -2.96 26.61
N ALA A 407 -15.10 -1.86 26.08
CA ALA A 407 -16.22 -1.15 26.70
C ALA A 407 -17.56 -1.91 26.59
N ASN A 408 -17.65 -2.87 25.67
CA ASN A 408 -18.84 -3.67 25.41
C ASN A 408 -18.79 -5.04 26.12
N GLY A 409 -17.62 -5.43 26.64
CA GLY A 409 -17.38 -6.73 27.27
C GLY A 409 -17.35 -7.89 26.26
N THR A 410 -17.01 -7.60 25.00
CA THR A 410 -16.94 -8.54 23.87
C THR A 410 -16.16 -9.80 24.22
N TYR A 411 -15.01 -9.66 24.90
CA TYR A 411 -14.14 -10.78 25.29
C TYR A 411 -14.29 -11.18 26.77
N ASN A 412 -15.31 -10.65 27.45
CA ASN A 412 -15.50 -10.80 28.90
C ASN A 412 -17.00 -10.94 29.28
N ASN A 413 -17.77 -11.67 28.48
CA ASN A 413 -19.18 -12.01 28.75
C ASN A 413 -20.10 -10.79 29.02
N GLY A 414 -19.88 -9.67 28.32
CA GLY A 414 -20.64 -8.42 28.50
C GLY A 414 -20.21 -7.57 29.71
N VAL A 415 -19.16 -7.96 30.43
CA VAL A 415 -18.57 -7.16 31.52
C VAL A 415 -17.42 -6.33 30.96
N ALA A 416 -17.58 -5.01 30.91
CA ALA A 416 -16.58 -4.10 30.36
C ALA A 416 -15.20 -4.20 31.05
N GLN A 417 -14.13 -3.93 30.31
CA GLN A 417 -12.75 -3.90 30.80
C GLN A 417 -12.02 -2.62 30.37
N ASP A 418 -11.19 -2.08 31.26
CA ASP A 418 -10.28 -0.95 31.01
C ASP A 418 -9.04 -1.12 31.90
N TYR A 419 -7.84 -1.26 31.32
CA TYR A 419 -6.60 -1.41 32.08
C TYR A 419 -5.34 -1.04 31.28
N THR A 420 -4.31 -0.56 31.98
CA THR A 420 -3.06 -0.08 31.37
C THR A 420 -1.89 -1.04 31.59
N LEU A 421 -0.80 -0.88 30.83
CA LEU A 421 0.47 -1.59 31.06
C LEU A 421 0.96 -1.48 32.52
N ALA A 422 0.76 -0.34 33.17
CA ALA A 422 1.14 -0.14 34.58
C ALA A 422 0.43 -1.12 35.55
N SER A 423 -0.73 -1.66 35.18
CA SER A 423 -1.45 -2.69 35.93
C SER A 423 -1.11 -4.14 35.52
N ARG A 424 -0.20 -4.31 34.56
CA ARG A 424 0.19 -5.60 33.95
C ARG A 424 1.70 -5.82 34.05
N PRO A 425 2.25 -6.02 35.27
CA PRO A 425 3.69 -6.04 35.50
C PRO A 425 4.42 -7.17 34.75
N ASP A 426 3.77 -8.30 34.50
CA ASP A 426 4.36 -9.41 33.74
C ASP A 426 4.55 -9.06 32.25
N VAL A 427 3.59 -8.35 31.65
CA VAL A 427 3.68 -7.82 30.28
C VAL A 427 4.77 -6.76 30.20
N VAL A 428 4.81 -5.81 31.14
CA VAL A 428 5.90 -4.81 31.24
C VAL A 428 7.28 -5.48 31.39
N THR A 429 7.35 -6.58 32.13
CA THR A 429 8.60 -7.35 32.30
C THR A 429 8.96 -8.13 31.03
N ALA A 430 7.98 -8.62 30.26
CA ALA A 430 8.21 -9.20 28.95
C ALA A 430 8.67 -8.14 27.92
N LEU A 431 8.07 -6.96 27.89
CA LEU A 431 8.51 -5.84 27.04
C LEU A 431 9.96 -5.41 27.34
N ARG A 432 10.34 -5.34 28.63
CA ARG A 432 11.74 -5.12 29.04
C ARG A 432 12.68 -6.26 28.66
N TYR A 433 12.19 -7.49 28.61
CA TYR A 433 12.96 -8.66 28.15
C TYR A 433 13.14 -8.68 26.63
N MET A 434 12.14 -8.23 25.86
CA MET A 434 12.24 -8.00 24.41
C MET A 434 13.30 -6.95 24.08
N THR A 435 13.33 -5.82 24.79
CA THR A 435 14.34 -4.77 24.52
C THR A 435 15.76 -5.18 24.87
N GLN A 436 15.95 -5.99 25.91
CA GLN A 436 17.23 -6.65 26.24
C GLN A 436 17.70 -7.66 25.17
N ARG A 437 16.86 -7.98 24.17
CA ARG A 437 17.08 -8.99 23.11
C ARG A 437 17.13 -8.41 21.69
N GLY A 438 17.25 -7.09 21.56
CA GLY A 438 17.28 -6.40 20.28
C GLY A 438 15.92 -5.89 19.78
N GLY A 439 14.89 -5.98 20.61
CA GLY A 439 13.59 -5.34 20.37
C GLY A 439 13.63 -3.83 20.58
N THR A 440 12.92 -3.07 19.76
CA THR A 440 12.67 -1.63 19.93
C THR A 440 11.17 -1.40 20.07
N LEU A 441 10.72 -0.79 21.18
CA LEU A 441 9.30 -0.45 21.34
C LEU A 441 8.95 0.73 20.43
N ILE A 442 7.84 0.62 19.69
CA ILE A 442 7.22 1.70 18.92
C ILE A 442 5.80 1.96 19.47
N MET A 443 5.30 3.19 19.34
CA MET A 443 3.97 3.56 19.81
C MET A 443 2.91 3.22 18.76
N HIS A 444 1.92 2.42 19.14
CA HIS A 444 0.84 1.89 18.29
C HIS A 444 -0.50 2.51 18.71
N GLY A 445 -0.64 3.83 18.54
CA GLY A 445 -1.77 4.58 19.13
C GLY A 445 -1.78 4.64 20.67
N TRP A 446 -2.97 4.80 21.27
CA TRP A 446 -3.19 4.83 22.72
C TRP A 446 -4.01 3.64 23.24
N THR A 447 -5.06 3.24 22.51
CA THR A 447 -5.91 2.09 22.86
C THR A 447 -6.12 1.11 21.71
N HIS A 448 -5.62 1.39 20.51
CA HIS A 448 -5.88 0.57 19.31
C HIS A 448 -7.39 0.33 19.10
N GLN A 449 -8.17 1.40 19.30
CA GLN A 449 -9.60 1.54 18.98
C GLN A 449 -10.02 3.01 19.18
N PHE A 450 -11.00 3.48 18.41
CA PHE A 450 -11.51 4.85 18.52
C PHE A 450 -12.33 5.08 19.80
N SER A 451 -13.36 4.24 20.02
CA SER A 451 -14.34 4.34 21.11
C SER A 451 -15.15 3.04 21.21
N ASN A 452 -16.18 2.98 22.06
CA ASN A 452 -17.05 1.82 22.32
C ASN A 452 -17.98 1.40 21.15
N VAL A 453 -17.66 1.78 19.91
CA VAL A 453 -18.44 1.53 18.70
C VAL A 453 -17.57 0.78 17.69
N ALA A 454 -18.11 -0.29 17.11
CA ALA A 454 -17.45 -1.10 16.09
C ALA A 454 -16.78 -0.22 15.01
N ASN A 455 -15.50 -0.47 14.76
CA ASN A 455 -14.65 0.35 13.90
C ASN A 455 -13.49 -0.46 13.28
N PRO A 456 -13.73 -1.60 12.60
CA PRO A 456 -15.01 -1.97 12.02
C PRO A 456 -15.76 -3.11 12.76
N TYR A 457 -15.17 -3.75 13.80
CA TYR A 457 -15.69 -5.02 14.34
C TYR A 457 -16.41 -4.89 15.70
N SER A 458 -15.75 -4.39 16.76
CA SER A 458 -16.17 -4.69 18.15
C SER A 458 -16.26 -3.51 19.12
N GLY A 459 -15.51 -2.43 18.88
CA GLY A 459 -15.27 -1.36 19.86
C GLY A 459 -14.22 -1.71 20.93
N ALA A 460 -13.46 -2.80 20.76
CA ALA A 460 -12.40 -3.25 21.68
C ALA A 460 -10.98 -3.04 21.11
N SER A 461 -9.99 -2.97 22.01
CA SER A 461 -8.58 -2.82 21.66
C SER A 461 -8.05 -4.00 20.85
N ALA A 462 -7.20 -3.71 19.85
CA ALA A 462 -6.65 -4.68 18.90
C ALA A 462 -7.68 -5.42 18.04
N ASP A 463 -8.88 -4.84 17.90
CA ASP A 463 -9.78 -5.13 16.77
C ASP A 463 -9.87 -3.97 15.78
N ASP A 464 -9.82 -2.73 16.28
CA ASP A 464 -10.42 -1.57 15.60
C ASP A 464 -9.42 -0.43 15.29
N PHE A 465 -9.71 0.32 14.22
CA PHE A 465 -9.04 1.59 13.88
C PHE A 465 -9.17 2.61 15.02
N GLU A 466 -8.09 3.36 15.29
CA GLU A 466 -8.07 4.44 16.28
C GLU A 466 -8.27 5.83 15.68
N PHE A 467 -7.60 6.15 14.56
CA PHE A 467 -7.53 7.51 13.97
C PHE A 467 -8.31 7.66 12.66
N PHE A 468 -9.14 6.67 12.31
CA PHE A 468 -10.03 6.72 11.15
C PHE A 468 -11.31 5.91 11.42
N ARG A 469 -12.36 6.13 10.63
CA ARG A 469 -13.59 5.34 10.66
C ARG A 469 -13.62 4.30 9.55
N ALA A 470 -14.09 3.11 9.89
CA ALA A 470 -14.41 2.04 8.95
C ALA A 470 -15.60 1.18 9.40
N HIS A 471 -16.13 0.38 8.48
CA HIS A 471 -17.11 -0.69 8.73
C HIS A 471 -16.84 -1.91 7.84
N VAL A 472 -17.40 -3.07 8.19
CA VAL A 472 -17.48 -4.22 7.25
C VAL A 472 -18.78 -4.08 6.43
N ASP A 473 -18.68 -4.10 5.11
CA ASP A 473 -19.83 -3.97 4.21
C ASP A 473 -20.63 -5.29 4.07
N ALA A 474 -21.79 -5.22 3.40
CA ALA A 474 -22.65 -6.38 3.16
C ALA A 474 -22.07 -7.38 2.12
N GLN A 475 -20.84 -7.17 1.65
CA GLN A 475 -20.08 -8.05 0.77
C GLN A 475 -18.83 -8.63 1.49
N ASP A 476 -18.67 -8.37 2.79
CA ASP A 476 -17.51 -8.76 3.61
C ASP A 476 -16.19 -8.05 3.22
N ASN A 477 -16.24 -6.76 2.84
CA ASN A 477 -15.04 -5.93 2.67
C ASN A 477 -14.95 -4.90 3.82
N VAL A 478 -13.73 -4.60 4.29
CA VAL A 478 -13.51 -3.45 5.18
C VAL A 478 -13.51 -2.17 4.34
N VAL A 479 -14.46 -1.28 4.63
CA VAL A 479 -14.67 0.00 3.92
C VAL A 479 -14.31 1.16 4.83
N TYR A 480 -13.43 2.05 4.34
CA TYR A 480 -13.08 3.30 4.99
C TYR A 480 -14.18 4.35 4.84
N ASP A 481 -14.64 4.93 5.96
CA ASP A 481 -15.72 5.93 6.00
C ASP A 481 -15.20 7.38 5.97
N GLY A 482 -14.06 7.65 6.61
CA GLY A 482 -13.51 9.00 6.77
C GLY A 482 -12.88 9.26 8.14
N PRO A 483 -12.57 10.53 8.45
CA PRO A 483 -12.06 10.95 9.76
C PRO A 483 -13.05 10.66 10.90
N VAL A 484 -12.55 10.60 12.14
CA VAL A 484 -13.37 10.29 13.31
C VAL A 484 -14.24 11.48 13.79
N PRO A 485 -15.35 11.25 14.51
CA PRO A 485 -16.10 12.32 15.15
C PRO A 485 -15.23 13.12 16.14
N GLY A 486 -14.94 14.39 15.81
CA GLY A 486 -14.05 15.26 16.60
C GLY A 486 -12.59 15.29 16.13
N ASP A 487 -12.29 14.64 14.99
CA ASP A 487 -11.00 14.66 14.30
C ASP A 487 -10.36 16.06 14.23
N SER A 488 -9.10 16.13 14.66
CA SER A 488 -8.28 17.34 14.62
C SER A 488 -6.85 17.02 15.06
N GLN A 489 -5.89 17.80 14.57
CA GLN A 489 -4.48 17.66 14.95
C GLN A 489 -4.27 17.73 16.47
N SER A 490 -5.08 18.53 17.18
CA SER A 490 -5.13 18.60 18.64
C SER A 490 -5.69 17.34 19.32
N TRP A 491 -6.71 16.71 18.74
CA TRP A 491 -7.31 15.48 19.26
C TRP A 491 -6.32 14.31 19.14
N ALA A 492 -5.72 14.12 17.96
CA ALA A 492 -4.72 13.07 17.75
C ALA A 492 -3.43 13.31 18.54
N ALA A 493 -2.98 14.57 18.68
CA ALA A 493 -1.91 14.91 19.61
C ALA A 493 -2.25 14.48 21.04
N GLY A 494 -3.49 14.71 21.49
CA GLY A 494 -3.98 14.25 22.80
C GLY A 494 -3.99 12.73 22.97
N ARG A 495 -4.35 11.96 21.93
CA ARG A 495 -4.21 10.48 21.92
C ARG A 495 -2.74 10.08 22.14
N MET A 496 -1.83 10.66 21.35
CA MET A 496 -0.39 10.38 21.41
C MET A 496 0.23 10.75 22.76
N ASP A 497 -0.19 11.87 23.36
CA ASP A 497 0.26 12.29 24.70
C ASP A 497 -0.30 11.38 25.82
N GLY A 498 -1.56 10.94 25.70
CA GLY A 498 -2.15 9.94 26.59
C GLY A 498 -1.42 8.60 26.54
N SER A 499 -0.96 8.21 25.35
CA SER A 499 -0.10 7.04 25.15
C SER A 499 1.27 7.23 25.82
N ALA A 500 1.97 8.33 25.54
CA ALA A 500 3.27 8.66 26.16
C ALA A 500 3.21 8.68 27.71
N ALA A 501 2.13 9.24 28.28
CA ALA A 501 1.89 9.22 29.72
C ALA A 501 1.72 7.79 30.26
N ALA A 502 1.03 6.91 29.54
CA ALA A 502 0.82 5.52 29.95
C ALA A 502 2.09 4.64 29.83
N PHE A 503 2.95 4.86 28.83
CA PHE A 503 4.31 4.27 28.80
C PHE A 503 5.13 4.70 30.01
N THR A 504 5.11 6.00 30.32
CA THR A 504 5.83 6.57 31.47
C THR A 504 5.33 5.98 32.79
N ALA A 505 4.02 5.87 32.97
CA ALA A 505 3.40 5.26 34.16
C ALA A 505 3.71 3.76 34.31
N ALA A 506 3.94 3.03 33.20
CA ALA A 506 4.41 1.65 33.21
C ALA A 506 5.93 1.53 33.50
N GLY A 507 6.65 2.64 33.66
CA GLY A 507 8.11 2.63 33.80
C GLY A 507 8.82 2.11 32.54
N LEU A 508 8.29 2.45 31.36
CA LEU A 508 8.91 2.20 30.06
C LEU A 508 9.33 3.53 29.43
N SER A 509 10.37 3.51 28.59
CA SER A 509 10.74 4.67 27.77
C SER A 509 9.62 4.98 26.78
N VAL A 510 9.27 6.26 26.61
CA VAL A 510 8.33 6.70 25.58
C VAL A 510 8.95 6.45 24.20
N PRO A 511 8.26 5.76 23.27
CA PRO A 511 8.80 5.51 21.94
C PRO A 511 9.02 6.78 21.10
N THR A 512 10.05 6.78 20.25
CA THR A 512 10.36 7.85 19.29
C THR A 512 9.95 7.52 17.85
N VAL A 513 9.34 6.35 17.65
CA VAL A 513 8.70 5.92 16.40
C VAL A 513 7.24 5.66 16.69
N PHE A 514 6.36 6.14 15.82
CA PHE A 514 4.92 5.97 15.92
C PHE A 514 4.38 5.24 14.70
N GLU A 515 3.29 4.53 14.87
CA GLU A 515 2.47 4.05 13.78
C GLU A 515 1.00 4.04 14.19
N PHE A 516 0.15 4.27 13.20
CA PHE A 516 -1.29 4.30 13.38
C PHE A 516 -1.82 2.87 13.39
N PRO A 517 -2.68 2.49 14.35
CA PRO A 517 -3.53 1.31 14.26
C PRO A 517 -4.11 1.12 12.86
N HIS A 518 -3.70 0.02 12.21
CA HIS A 518 -3.95 -0.33 10.80
C HIS A 518 -3.54 0.68 9.72
N TYR A 519 -2.52 1.50 9.94
CA TYR A 519 -1.97 2.49 9.00
C TYR A 519 -2.94 3.59 8.52
N ALA A 520 -4.12 3.73 9.14
CA ALA A 520 -5.14 4.69 8.71
C ALA A 520 -5.28 5.85 9.69
N ALA A 521 -5.22 7.06 9.14
CA ALA A 521 -5.40 8.33 9.84
C ALA A 521 -5.95 9.40 8.89
N SER A 522 -6.46 10.48 9.43
CA SER A 522 -6.80 11.69 8.67
C SER A 522 -5.56 12.54 8.35
N ALA A 523 -5.68 13.46 7.40
CA ALA A 523 -4.61 14.41 7.10
C ALA A 523 -4.12 15.25 8.31
N PRO A 524 -4.99 15.83 9.17
CA PRO A 524 -4.53 16.52 10.38
C PRO A 524 -3.91 15.58 11.41
N ASP A 525 -4.29 14.30 11.44
CA ASP A 525 -3.72 13.32 12.37
C ASP A 525 -2.32 12.86 11.92
N TYR A 526 -2.07 12.68 10.61
CA TYR A 526 -0.71 12.56 10.08
C TYR A 526 0.15 13.78 10.42
N ALA A 527 -0.42 14.99 10.39
CA ALA A 527 0.27 16.21 10.82
C ALA A 527 0.52 16.26 12.34
N ALA A 528 -0.31 15.61 13.16
CA ALA A 528 -0.08 15.46 14.61
C ALA A 528 1.09 14.50 14.86
N ALA A 529 1.10 13.34 14.19
CA ALA A 529 2.20 12.39 14.28
C ALA A 529 3.52 13.00 13.80
N LYS A 530 3.50 13.74 12.68
CA LYS A 530 4.69 14.45 12.17
C LYS A 530 5.28 15.46 13.17
N ALA A 531 4.43 16.14 13.94
CA ALA A 531 4.87 17.14 14.92
C ALA A 531 5.51 16.52 16.17
N LYS A 532 5.22 15.25 16.48
CA LYS A 532 5.73 14.55 17.67
C LYS A 532 6.84 13.54 17.37
N PHE A 533 6.79 12.86 16.22
CA PHE A 533 7.65 11.73 15.92
C PHE A 533 8.57 12.00 14.70
N PRO A 534 9.90 11.82 14.82
CA PRO A 534 10.82 11.97 13.70
C PRO A 534 10.61 10.91 12.61
N ARG A 535 10.06 9.74 12.97
CA ARG A 535 9.88 8.57 12.09
C ARG A 535 8.52 7.92 12.32
N ARG A 536 7.96 7.32 11.27
CA ARG A 536 6.77 6.47 11.35
C ARG A 536 7.00 5.13 10.65
N TYR A 537 6.50 4.02 11.18
CA TYR A 537 6.20 2.86 10.32
C TYR A 537 4.88 3.20 9.63
N ASP A 538 4.77 3.01 8.30
CA ASP A 538 3.53 3.38 7.62
C ASP A 538 3.27 2.74 6.25
N ARG A 539 1.99 2.73 5.88
CA ARG A 539 1.41 2.34 4.57
C ARG A 539 0.38 3.38 4.12
N GLY A 540 0.67 4.64 4.43
CA GLY A 540 -0.32 5.69 4.73
C GLY A 540 -1.29 6.05 3.61
N LEU A 541 -2.36 6.72 4.03
CA LEU A 541 -3.43 7.24 3.19
C LEU A 541 -3.12 8.67 2.74
N TYR A 542 -3.19 8.92 1.43
CA TYR A 542 -2.93 10.22 0.82
C TYR A 542 -4.20 10.76 0.17
N PHE A 543 -4.72 11.87 0.68
CA PHE A 543 -6.05 12.39 0.34
C PHE A 543 -5.99 13.49 -0.72
N ARG A 544 -7.04 13.58 -1.54
CA ARG A 544 -7.16 14.56 -2.62
C ARG A 544 -7.14 16.02 -2.09
N ASN A 545 -6.65 16.92 -2.93
CA ASN A 545 -6.41 18.35 -2.72
C ASN A 545 -5.21 18.69 -1.80
N GLN A 546 -4.37 17.71 -1.41
CA GLN A 546 -3.16 17.98 -0.62
C GLN A 546 -2.03 18.66 -1.41
N LEU A 547 -1.95 18.48 -2.73
CA LEU A 547 -0.96 19.16 -3.58
C LEU A 547 -1.57 20.35 -4.33
N ALA A 548 -2.84 20.23 -4.74
CA ALA A 548 -3.58 21.27 -5.44
C ALA A 548 -4.08 22.39 -4.51
N GLY A 549 -4.21 22.11 -3.21
CA GLY A 549 -4.76 23.01 -2.20
C GLY A 549 -6.30 23.07 -2.20
N GLY A 550 -6.84 23.69 -1.16
CA GLY A 550 -8.28 23.74 -0.88
C GLY A 550 -8.70 22.72 0.20
N THR A 551 -10.00 22.44 0.30
CA THR A 551 -10.53 21.48 1.29
C THR A 551 -10.09 20.07 0.94
N ILE A 552 -9.45 19.36 1.87
CA ILE A 552 -9.04 17.96 1.71
C ILE A 552 -10.27 17.07 1.56
N ASP A 553 -10.27 16.23 0.52
CA ASP A 553 -11.37 15.33 0.17
C ASP A 553 -11.04 13.90 0.63
N HIS A 554 -11.43 13.59 1.87
CA HIS A 554 -11.17 12.29 2.49
C HIS A 554 -11.91 11.11 1.83
N THR A 555 -12.87 11.37 0.93
CA THR A 555 -13.55 10.32 0.14
C THR A 555 -12.72 9.85 -1.06
N LYS A 556 -11.60 10.52 -1.35
CA LYS A 556 -10.74 10.28 -2.51
C LYS A 556 -9.28 10.18 -2.10
N PHE A 557 -8.81 8.95 -1.90
CA PHE A 557 -7.46 8.63 -1.44
C PHE A 557 -6.87 7.43 -2.17
N GLY A 558 -5.55 7.30 -2.05
CA GLY A 558 -4.84 6.03 -2.23
C GLY A 558 -4.02 5.70 -0.99
N GLY A 559 -4.00 4.43 -0.59
CA GLY A 559 -2.94 3.90 0.27
C GLY A 559 -1.63 3.76 -0.53
N GLN A 560 -0.48 3.81 0.14
CA GLN A 560 0.80 3.51 -0.49
C GLN A 560 1.78 2.85 0.48
N PHE A 561 2.36 1.72 0.06
CA PHE A 561 3.50 1.09 0.72
C PHE A 561 4.80 1.41 -0.05
N PHE A 562 5.95 1.32 0.62
CA PHE A 562 7.23 1.77 0.07
C PHE A 562 8.27 0.63 0.03
N PRO A 563 8.97 0.39 -1.09
CA PRO A 563 10.03 -0.61 -1.15
C PRO A 563 11.37 -0.12 -0.56
N TYR A 564 11.44 1.13 -0.11
CA TYR A 564 12.58 1.78 0.55
C TYR A 564 12.08 2.95 1.42
N PRO A 565 12.90 3.50 2.34
CA PRO A 565 12.51 4.64 3.18
C PRO A 565 12.28 5.91 2.37
N VAL A 566 11.26 6.68 2.75
CA VAL A 566 10.85 7.92 2.07
C VAL A 566 10.62 9.05 3.07
N THR A 567 10.64 10.30 2.60
CA THR A 567 9.97 11.41 3.30
C THR A 567 8.65 11.67 2.59
N ASP A 568 7.52 11.31 3.23
CA ASP A 568 6.20 11.44 2.60
C ASP A 568 5.77 12.91 2.38
N ILE A 569 4.64 13.14 1.70
CA ILE A 569 4.09 14.49 1.50
C ILE A 569 3.65 15.19 2.80
N TYR A 570 3.44 14.46 3.89
CA TYR A 570 3.25 15.03 5.24
C TYR A 570 4.60 15.41 5.89
N GLY A 571 5.73 15.16 5.22
CA GLY A 571 7.09 15.41 5.68
C GLY A 571 7.63 14.36 6.65
N SER A 572 6.95 13.23 6.84
CA SER A 572 7.32 12.16 7.77
C SER A 572 8.37 11.23 7.15
N PHE A 573 9.43 10.89 7.90
CA PHE A 573 10.34 9.83 7.47
C PHE A 573 9.68 8.47 7.71
N ILE A 574 9.39 7.74 6.64
CA ILE A 574 8.68 6.46 6.68
C ILE A 574 9.68 5.30 6.67
N ILE A 575 9.58 4.46 7.69
CA ILE A 575 10.16 3.14 7.73
C ILE A 575 9.22 2.23 6.91
N PRO A 576 9.72 1.58 5.84
CA PRO A 576 8.86 0.90 4.87
C PRO A 576 8.22 -0.36 5.47
N GLU A 577 6.94 -0.61 5.16
CA GLU A 577 6.24 -1.87 5.44
C GLU A 577 5.72 -2.49 4.13
N ASN A 578 6.42 -3.49 3.57
CA ASN A 578 6.29 -3.83 2.15
C ASN A 578 6.19 -5.32 1.76
N ILE A 579 6.31 -6.26 2.70
CA ILE A 579 5.94 -7.67 2.46
C ILE A 579 4.77 -8.16 3.33
N GLY A 580 4.34 -7.38 4.33
CA GLY A 580 3.13 -7.66 5.12
C GLY A 580 3.32 -8.79 6.14
N ASN A 581 2.23 -9.43 6.57
CA ASN A 581 2.20 -10.40 7.67
C ASN A 581 1.69 -11.79 7.26
N VAL A 582 1.88 -12.75 8.17
CA VAL A 582 1.31 -14.09 8.07
C VAL A 582 -0.13 -14.05 8.60
N GLU A 583 -1.08 -14.42 7.75
CA GLU A 583 -2.50 -14.61 8.09
C GLU A 583 -2.89 -16.05 7.71
N PRO A 584 -2.93 -17.01 8.65
CA PRO A 584 -3.17 -18.41 8.30
C PRO A 584 -4.57 -18.71 7.76
N GLU A 585 -5.53 -17.81 7.97
CA GLU A 585 -6.93 -17.93 7.55
C GLU A 585 -7.32 -16.79 6.59
N ALA A 586 -8.36 -17.01 5.79
CA ALA A 586 -8.88 -16.00 4.86
C ALA A 586 -9.99 -15.18 5.53
N PHE A 587 -9.95 -13.85 5.42
CA PHE A 587 -10.86 -12.94 6.14
C PHE A 587 -11.14 -11.67 5.34
N ASN A 588 -12.34 -11.10 5.45
CA ASN A 588 -12.82 -9.96 4.68
C ASN A 588 -12.48 -9.99 3.17
N ASN A 589 -12.77 -11.10 2.49
CA ASN A 589 -12.38 -11.36 1.09
C ASN A 589 -10.86 -11.36 0.76
N HIS A 590 -9.98 -11.25 1.74
CA HIS A 590 -8.53 -11.38 1.57
C HIS A 590 -8.11 -12.85 1.75
N PRO A 591 -7.19 -13.38 0.91
CA PRO A 591 -6.75 -14.76 1.01
C PRO A 591 -5.85 -14.97 2.23
N ALA A 592 -5.76 -16.21 2.73
CA ALA A 592 -4.72 -16.59 3.67
C ALA A 592 -3.32 -16.35 3.07
N ARG A 593 -2.37 -15.93 3.90
CA ARG A 593 -0.99 -15.57 3.53
C ARG A 593 -0.02 -16.27 4.46
N LEU A 594 0.80 -17.14 3.91
CA LEU A 594 1.75 -17.98 4.63
C LEU A 594 3.18 -17.47 4.43
N PRO A 595 4.19 -17.97 5.19
CA PRO A 595 5.59 -17.59 5.01
C PRO A 595 6.08 -17.62 3.55
N ALA A 596 5.60 -18.58 2.75
CA ALA A 596 5.95 -18.70 1.34
C ALA A 596 5.57 -17.46 0.50
N ASP A 597 4.42 -16.84 0.79
CA ASP A 597 3.94 -15.66 0.06
C ASP A 597 4.76 -14.40 0.42
N LEU A 598 5.17 -14.29 1.68
CA LEU A 598 6.05 -13.23 2.17
C LEU A 598 7.46 -13.38 1.61
N ILE A 599 7.95 -14.61 1.50
CA ILE A 599 9.23 -14.94 0.87
C ILE A 599 9.17 -14.65 -0.63
N ASP A 600 8.07 -14.92 -1.34
CA ASP A 600 7.94 -14.53 -2.75
C ASP A 600 7.86 -13.01 -2.95
N ALA A 601 7.15 -12.30 -2.07
CA ALA A 601 7.14 -10.83 -2.05
C ALA A 601 8.56 -10.27 -1.84
N ALA A 602 9.30 -10.78 -0.86
CA ALA A 602 10.72 -10.42 -0.65
C ALA A 602 11.57 -10.74 -1.89
N ARG A 603 11.42 -11.94 -2.47
CA ARG A 603 12.15 -12.37 -3.68
C ARG A 603 11.92 -11.42 -4.86
N ARG A 604 10.70 -10.87 -5.01
CA ARG A 604 10.40 -9.87 -6.06
C ARG A 604 10.92 -8.48 -5.71
N ASN A 605 10.92 -8.08 -4.43
CA ASN A 605 11.48 -6.79 -3.99
C ASN A 605 13.01 -6.69 -4.17
N LEU A 606 13.74 -7.80 -4.32
CA LEU A 606 15.16 -7.82 -4.71
C LEU A 606 15.49 -7.06 -6.02
N ILE A 607 14.50 -6.85 -6.91
CA ILE A 607 14.73 -6.03 -8.12
C ILE A 607 15.04 -4.57 -7.79
N VAL A 608 14.68 -4.08 -6.60
CA VAL A 608 14.88 -2.70 -6.14
C VAL A 608 16.25 -2.55 -5.47
N ARG A 609 17.13 -1.74 -6.06
CA ARG A 609 18.56 -1.62 -5.72
C ARG A 609 18.81 -1.35 -4.24
N ASP A 610 18.22 -0.28 -3.69
CA ASP A 610 18.31 0.06 -2.26
C ASP A 610 17.07 -0.44 -1.50
N GLY A 611 16.54 -1.61 -1.89
CA GLY A 611 15.26 -2.15 -1.44
C GLY A 611 15.23 -2.72 -0.02
N PHE A 612 14.01 -2.97 0.45
CA PHE A 612 13.68 -3.53 1.76
C PHE A 612 12.74 -4.75 1.67
N ALA A 613 12.65 -5.51 2.75
CA ALA A 613 11.62 -6.51 3.00
C ALA A 613 11.18 -6.41 4.48
N SER A 614 10.17 -5.60 4.76
CA SER A 614 9.60 -5.44 6.09
C SER A 614 8.27 -6.18 6.23
N MET A 615 8.20 -6.93 7.32
CA MET A 615 7.03 -7.68 7.77
C MET A 615 6.62 -7.26 9.19
N PHE A 616 5.35 -7.40 9.50
CA PHE A 616 4.87 -7.50 10.89
C PHE A 616 4.35 -8.91 11.18
N TYR A 617 4.18 -9.25 12.46
CA TYR A 617 3.83 -10.59 12.90
C TYR A 617 3.15 -10.58 14.27
N HIS A 618 2.00 -11.26 14.38
CA HIS A 618 1.22 -11.34 15.62
C HIS A 618 1.75 -12.39 16.61
N PRO A 619 1.86 -12.08 17.91
CA PRO A 619 2.48 -12.98 18.88
C PRO A 619 1.71 -14.29 19.11
N TYR A 620 0.38 -14.27 19.01
CA TYR A 620 -0.50 -15.42 19.20
C TYR A 620 -0.33 -16.54 18.14
N LEU A 621 0.38 -16.27 17.04
CA LEU A 621 0.74 -17.25 16.01
C LEU A 621 1.92 -18.15 16.43
N GLY A 622 2.52 -17.91 17.60
CA GLY A 622 3.70 -18.65 18.07
C GLY A 622 4.94 -18.37 17.22
N VAL A 623 5.93 -19.27 17.28
CA VAL A 623 7.27 -19.01 16.69
C VAL A 623 7.46 -19.62 15.29
N ASP A 624 6.69 -20.64 14.89
CA ASP A 624 7.07 -21.46 13.74
C ASP A 624 6.84 -20.83 12.37
N TYR A 625 5.80 -20.00 12.19
CA TYR A 625 5.66 -19.21 10.96
C TYR A 625 6.66 -18.05 10.90
N LEU A 626 6.87 -17.34 12.02
CA LEU A 626 7.91 -16.31 12.15
C LEU A 626 9.29 -16.86 11.76
N ARG A 627 9.63 -18.06 12.26
CA ARG A 627 10.86 -18.78 11.92
C ARG A 627 11.01 -19.01 10.43
N GLN A 628 9.99 -19.60 9.79
CA GLN A 628 10.00 -19.87 8.36
C GLN A 628 10.21 -18.61 7.52
N THR A 629 9.49 -17.52 7.85
CA THR A 629 9.64 -16.25 7.11
C THR A 629 11.02 -15.63 7.31
N VAL A 630 11.52 -15.56 8.55
CA VAL A 630 12.84 -14.97 8.86
C VAL A 630 13.98 -15.75 8.21
N GLU A 631 13.93 -17.09 8.25
CA GLU A 631 14.94 -17.96 7.64
C GLU A 631 14.88 -17.90 6.11
N GLY A 632 13.69 -17.87 5.51
CA GLY A 632 13.49 -17.71 4.07
C GLY A 632 13.94 -16.34 3.53
N VAL A 633 13.63 -15.25 4.23
CA VAL A 633 14.07 -13.89 3.87
C VAL A 633 15.60 -13.77 3.98
N LYS A 634 16.23 -14.39 4.99
CA LYS A 634 17.70 -14.49 5.05
C LYS A 634 18.29 -15.32 3.91
N ALA A 635 17.66 -16.43 3.52
CA ALA A 635 18.12 -17.27 2.42
C ALA A 635 18.10 -16.56 1.04
N LEU A 636 17.26 -15.51 0.90
CA LEU A 636 17.26 -14.60 -0.24
C LEU A 636 18.40 -13.55 -0.22
N GLY A 637 19.23 -13.51 0.83
CA GLY A 637 20.35 -12.58 0.96
C GLY A 637 20.03 -11.24 1.64
N TYR A 638 18.86 -11.11 2.29
CA TYR A 638 18.51 -9.91 3.05
C TYR A 638 19.21 -9.86 4.42
N THR A 639 19.77 -8.70 4.76
CA THR A 639 20.30 -8.42 6.11
C THR A 639 19.23 -7.80 7.01
N PHE A 640 18.81 -8.48 8.06
CA PHE A 640 17.91 -7.88 9.07
C PHE A 640 18.61 -6.75 9.84
N ILE A 641 17.95 -5.61 10.03
CA ILE A 641 18.46 -4.44 10.77
C ILE A 641 17.44 -3.90 11.77
N ALA A 642 17.88 -3.07 12.71
CA ALA A 642 16.98 -2.36 13.62
C ALA A 642 16.30 -1.18 12.91
N ALA A 643 15.07 -0.85 13.32
CA ALA A 643 14.31 0.32 12.84
C ALA A 643 15.04 1.67 13.04
N SER A 644 15.98 1.74 13.99
CA SER A 644 16.86 2.87 14.25
C SER A 644 18.03 3.00 13.27
N ALA A 645 18.37 1.95 12.52
CA ALA A 645 19.44 1.92 11.52
C ALA A 645 18.94 2.15 10.07
N VAL A 646 17.64 2.39 9.92
CA VAL A 646 16.96 2.83 8.67
C VAL A 646 17.27 4.29 8.37
#